data_AF-A0A958NQD7-F1
#
_entry.id   AF-A0A958NQD7-F1
#
_cell.length_a   1.000
_cell.length_b   1.000
_cell.length_c   1.000
_cell.angle_alpha   90.00
_cell.angle_beta   90.00
_cell.angle_gamma   90.00
#
_symmetry.space_group_name_H-M   'P 1'
#
loop_
_entity.id
_entity.type
_entity.pdbx_description
1 polymer ?
#
loop_
_entity_poly.entity_id
_entity_poly.type
_entity_poly.pdbx_seq_one_letter_code
_entity_poly.pdbx_strand_id
1 'polypeptide(L)'
;MDKVVGVELSHRFAPIAIRERLALNTEQTRAAIRALKESYKEIIIISTCNRLSIYAFGKSHNQILEYFDQFGNYRQYLSILPDSEIAVRNLFSTAAGLESQAIGEHQIIGQIKDAFDLAREEKTIGPVLDELIGQALKSGKKVRTETNIGKFSASLATVGYELIKDHGFNFEDTTFLVIGTGNMANLVTTVLDRNKIKKLYIASHDIDRARDMAKEWHGDAVDMQDMHTPLSEAEVIIGGTQGEINLLHEETMAVSKCPRANFALQTGGRKLFIDFGVPRNFNPELKNHENISLYDLDDIKKITYDGLLKRYDEIPKARMLVNDEVERFMVWLRNRKVAPIIEAYWNNLENIKEEELKWLLPKMDNVDDKTIDLLNRFTHRLLRRISNPSIEGVKNMAQNIHHRDNPINTAKEILDVKEVDIFIPKKKIIVGTRGSKLALTQTNWIVDRLKEIEPDYEFETKIIRTSGDDGDINVVGAFTSALQRAMLAGDIDIAIHSYKDIPTEEVNGLRVIPVTAREDHRDVLISKSGKTLENLPAGAVIGTGSLRRTVQLKQVRPDLEYQFIQGNVDSRIHQMESGKYDAIILAAAGLKRMNMLESATEIFNDDVMVPAVGQGILGIELIDKEGYILDLIKQLRLEETRIAADAERTFLIALGGGCNLPIAAYATVHGDQMNMTGVFANEDGSIFTKGSISGPVEDKRSLANELAMRLKEEVEELKKEITADAGIKQH
;
A
#
# COMPACT_ATOMS: atom_id res chain seq x y z
N MET A 1 -19.68 12.96 -19.00
CA MET A 1 -20.74 12.58 -18.03
C MET A 1 -20.23 12.88 -16.63
N ASP A 2 -21.09 13.30 -15.70
CA ASP A 2 -20.64 13.58 -14.34
C ASP A 2 -20.25 12.30 -13.61
N LYS A 3 -19.19 12.40 -12.81
CA LYS A 3 -18.58 11.32 -12.04
C LYS A 3 -18.07 11.89 -10.71
N VAL A 4 -18.01 11.05 -9.70
CA VAL A 4 -17.19 11.33 -8.51
C VAL A 4 -15.74 11.29 -8.95
N VAL A 5 -14.98 12.32 -8.59
CA VAL A 5 -13.54 12.46 -8.84
C VAL A 5 -12.88 13.00 -7.58
N GLY A 6 -11.56 12.88 -7.48
CA GLY A 6 -10.84 13.51 -6.40
C GLY A 6 -9.35 13.67 -6.67
N VAL A 7 -8.71 14.43 -5.80
CA VAL A 7 -7.26 14.54 -5.72
C VAL A 7 -6.89 14.54 -4.24
N GLU A 8 -5.90 13.74 -3.89
CA GLU A 8 -5.42 13.61 -2.51
C GLU A 8 -3.93 13.91 -2.45
N LEU A 9 -3.55 14.72 -1.46
CA LEU A 9 -2.18 14.79 -0.96
C LEU A 9 -2.16 14.11 0.41
N SER A 10 -1.44 13.00 0.56
CA SER A 10 -1.39 12.25 1.82
C SER A 10 0.04 11.89 2.23
N HIS A 11 0.22 11.48 3.48
CA HIS A 11 1.51 11.06 4.04
C HIS A 11 2.19 9.92 3.25
N ARG A 12 1.44 9.16 2.44
CA ARG A 12 1.96 8.10 1.57
C ARG A 12 2.86 8.64 0.45
N PHE A 13 2.55 9.83 -0.04
CA PHE A 13 3.19 10.41 -1.21
C PHE A 13 3.91 11.72 -0.89
N ALA A 14 3.47 12.46 0.14
CA ALA A 14 4.00 13.78 0.48
C ALA A 14 4.79 13.78 1.81
N PRO A 15 6.05 14.26 1.81
CA PRO A 15 6.80 14.57 3.02
C PRO A 15 6.06 15.53 3.95
N ILE A 16 6.34 15.47 5.26
CA ILE A 16 5.65 16.29 6.28
C ILE A 16 5.75 17.80 5.98
N ALA A 17 6.91 18.29 5.56
CA ALA A 17 7.13 19.69 5.21
C ALA A 17 6.24 20.20 4.07
N ILE A 18 5.78 19.31 3.18
CA ILE A 18 4.84 19.64 2.10
C ILE A 18 3.40 19.59 2.61
N ARG A 19 3.08 18.60 3.44
CA ARG A 19 1.76 18.46 4.07
C ARG A 19 1.41 19.64 4.96
N GLU A 20 2.36 20.11 5.78
CA GLU A 20 2.15 21.26 6.67
C GLU A 20 1.87 22.55 5.89
N ARG A 21 2.50 22.74 4.73
CA ARG A 21 2.27 23.91 3.88
C ARG A 21 0.90 23.92 3.21
N LEU A 22 0.37 22.73 2.91
CA LEU A 22 -0.90 22.55 2.22
C LEU A 22 -2.06 22.26 3.18
N ALA A 23 -1.79 22.03 4.46
CA ALA A 23 -2.84 21.82 5.45
C ALA A 23 -3.71 23.07 5.58
N LEU A 24 -5.02 22.90 5.40
CA LEU A 24 -5.99 23.98 5.51
C LEU A 24 -6.60 24.00 6.91
N ASN A 25 -6.69 25.18 7.51
CA ASN A 25 -7.55 25.40 8.67
C ASN A 25 -9.03 25.52 8.27
N THR A 26 -9.95 25.61 9.22
CA THR A 26 -11.40 25.64 8.95
C THR A 26 -11.84 26.78 8.03
N GLU A 27 -11.31 28.00 8.23
CA GLU A 27 -11.67 29.17 7.42
C GLU A 27 -11.11 29.07 5.99
N GLN A 28 -9.86 28.61 5.85
CA GLN A 28 -9.26 28.32 4.55
C GLN A 28 -10.02 27.21 3.82
N THR A 29 -10.48 26.20 4.56
CA THR A 29 -11.30 25.10 4.01
C THR A 29 -12.63 25.64 3.48
N ARG A 30 -13.33 26.51 4.22
CA ARG A 30 -14.56 27.18 3.74
C ARG A 30 -14.32 27.96 2.44
N ALA A 31 -13.25 28.76 2.40
CA ALA A 31 -12.90 29.53 1.21
C ALA A 31 -12.61 28.63 -0.01
N ALA A 32 -11.87 27.54 0.21
CA ALA A 32 -11.54 26.57 -0.83
C ALA A 32 -12.78 25.84 -1.38
N ILE A 33 -13.68 25.38 -0.49
CA ILE A 33 -14.93 24.73 -0.87
C ILE A 33 -15.78 25.71 -1.72
N ARG A 34 -15.91 26.98 -1.31
CA ARG A 34 -16.69 27.97 -2.06
C ARG A 34 -16.11 28.24 -3.46
N ALA A 35 -14.80 28.39 -3.58
CA ALA A 35 -14.14 28.63 -4.86
C ALA A 35 -14.34 27.44 -5.82
N LEU A 36 -14.12 26.22 -5.34
CA LEU A 36 -14.24 25.03 -6.17
C LEU A 36 -15.71 24.66 -6.47
N LYS A 37 -16.67 25.05 -5.62
CA LYS A 37 -18.10 24.82 -5.84
C LYS A 37 -18.62 25.45 -7.13
N GLU A 38 -18.01 26.52 -7.62
CA GLU A 38 -18.39 27.12 -8.91
C GLU A 38 -18.16 26.17 -10.10
N SER A 39 -17.18 25.27 -9.97
CA SER A 39 -16.79 24.32 -11.01
C SER A 39 -17.44 22.93 -10.88
N TYR A 40 -18.04 22.61 -9.72
CA TYR A 40 -18.53 21.27 -9.39
C TYR A 40 -19.95 21.29 -8.85
N LYS A 41 -20.74 20.25 -9.19
CA LYS A 41 -22.11 20.12 -8.69
C LYS A 41 -22.14 19.85 -7.19
N GLU A 42 -21.17 19.11 -6.68
CA GLU A 42 -21.02 18.78 -5.26
C GLU A 42 -19.53 18.72 -4.93
N ILE A 43 -19.13 19.13 -3.73
CA ILE A 43 -17.73 19.09 -3.29
C ILE A 43 -17.60 18.91 -1.77
N ILE A 44 -16.56 18.20 -1.36
CA ILE A 44 -16.08 18.11 0.02
C ILE A 44 -14.54 18.19 0.04
N ILE A 45 -14.00 18.77 1.11
CA ILE A 45 -12.57 18.79 1.41
C ILE A 45 -12.35 18.16 2.79
N ILE A 46 -11.45 17.19 2.85
CA ILE A 46 -11.01 16.53 4.09
C ILE A 46 -9.57 17.00 4.34
N SER A 47 -9.40 17.90 5.31
CA SER A 47 -8.11 18.46 5.71
C SER A 47 -7.72 17.94 7.09
N THR A 48 -6.54 17.33 7.21
CA THR A 48 -5.98 16.78 8.45
C THR A 48 -4.47 17.00 8.45
N CYS A 49 -3.78 16.70 9.56
CA CYS A 49 -2.31 16.71 9.60
C CYS A 49 -1.66 15.69 8.64
N ASN A 50 -2.40 14.64 8.24
CA ASN A 50 -1.88 13.53 7.44
C ASN A 50 -2.37 13.49 6.00
N ARG A 51 -3.37 14.30 5.65
CA ARG A 51 -3.92 14.38 4.30
C ARG A 51 -4.69 15.68 4.04
N LEU A 52 -4.66 16.10 2.79
CA LEU A 52 -5.61 17.00 2.18
C LEU A 52 -6.25 16.27 0.99
N SER A 53 -7.51 15.87 1.14
CA SER A 53 -8.26 15.12 0.11
C SER A 53 -9.46 15.93 -0.35
N ILE A 54 -9.57 16.16 -1.64
CA ILE A 54 -10.67 16.90 -2.26
C ILE A 54 -11.47 15.94 -3.13
N TYR A 55 -12.77 15.78 -2.84
CA TYR A 55 -13.68 14.96 -3.64
C TYR A 55 -14.78 15.84 -4.21
N ALA A 56 -15.11 15.64 -5.48
CA ALA A 56 -16.12 16.40 -6.17
C ALA A 56 -16.97 15.54 -7.10
N PHE A 57 -18.21 15.96 -7.33
CA PHE A 57 -19.07 15.39 -8.36
C PHE A 57 -19.13 16.34 -9.57
N GLY A 58 -18.54 15.91 -10.70
CA GLY A 58 -18.47 16.72 -11.92
C GLY A 58 -17.80 15.99 -13.08
N LYS A 59 -17.37 16.75 -14.10
CA LYS A 59 -16.87 16.17 -15.36
C LYS A 59 -15.43 15.62 -15.28
N SER A 60 -14.55 16.31 -14.56
CA SER A 60 -13.11 16.02 -14.52
C SER A 60 -12.48 16.54 -13.23
N HIS A 61 -11.30 16.06 -12.85
CA HIS A 61 -10.54 16.53 -11.68
C HIS A 61 -9.65 17.77 -11.97
N ASN A 62 -9.66 18.29 -13.20
CA ASN A 62 -8.72 19.34 -13.64
C ASN A 62 -8.79 20.61 -12.78
N GLN A 63 -9.99 21.06 -12.41
CA GLN A 63 -10.16 22.25 -11.57
C GLN A 63 -9.63 22.03 -10.14
N ILE A 64 -9.57 20.78 -9.67
CA ILE A 64 -8.93 20.47 -8.38
C ILE A 64 -7.40 20.55 -8.54
N LEU A 65 -6.84 20.04 -9.64
CA LEU A 65 -5.41 20.18 -9.93
C LEU A 65 -4.99 21.64 -10.09
N GLU A 66 -5.76 22.45 -10.81
CA GLU A 66 -5.53 23.89 -10.96
C GLU A 66 -5.53 24.60 -9.60
N TYR A 67 -6.40 24.19 -8.67
CA TYR A 67 -6.37 24.68 -7.29
C TYR A 67 -5.08 24.29 -6.56
N PHE A 68 -4.60 23.05 -6.70
CA PHE A 68 -3.33 22.64 -6.12
C PHE A 68 -2.12 23.37 -6.73
N ASP A 69 -2.18 23.69 -8.02
CA ASP A 69 -1.11 24.41 -8.72
C ASP A 69 -0.93 25.85 -8.20
N GLN A 70 -1.95 26.45 -7.56
CA GLN A 70 -1.85 27.77 -6.92
C GLN A 70 -0.85 27.79 -5.76
N PHE A 71 -0.62 26.63 -5.12
CA PHE A 71 0.34 26.51 -4.02
C PHE A 71 1.77 26.25 -4.50
N GLY A 72 1.96 25.87 -5.77
CA GLY A 72 3.25 25.54 -6.37
C GLY A 72 3.24 24.22 -7.13
N ASN A 73 4.41 23.77 -7.59
CA ASN A 73 4.53 22.51 -8.34
C ASN A 73 4.57 21.29 -7.39
N TYR A 74 3.39 20.86 -6.93
CA TYR A 74 3.24 19.71 -6.05
C TYR A 74 2.64 18.48 -6.73
N ARG A 75 2.44 18.51 -8.05
CA ARG A 75 1.76 17.44 -8.81
C ARG A 75 2.35 16.04 -8.59
N GLN A 76 3.67 15.96 -8.38
CA GLN A 76 4.36 14.68 -8.12
C GLN A 76 3.99 14.01 -6.79
N TYR A 77 3.37 14.76 -5.87
CA TYR A 77 2.94 14.29 -4.55
C TYR A 77 1.42 14.06 -4.47
N LEU A 78 0.69 14.34 -5.56
CA LEU A 78 -0.76 14.22 -5.62
C LEU A 78 -1.15 12.83 -6.14
N SER A 79 -2.04 12.16 -5.40
CA SER A 79 -2.77 11.00 -5.87
C SER A 79 -4.01 11.47 -6.62
N ILE A 80 -4.05 11.25 -7.93
CA ILE A 80 -5.19 11.59 -8.78
C ILE A 80 -6.21 10.46 -8.73
N LEU A 81 -7.49 10.80 -8.49
CA LEU A 81 -8.61 9.87 -8.44
C LEU A 81 -9.54 10.20 -9.63
N PRO A 82 -9.21 9.73 -10.84
CA PRO A 82 -9.79 10.26 -12.08
C PRO A 82 -11.21 9.77 -12.36
N ASP A 83 -11.66 8.70 -11.70
CA ASP A 83 -12.99 8.12 -11.86
C ASP A 83 -13.69 7.82 -10.52
N SER A 84 -14.98 7.49 -10.63
CA SER A 84 -15.82 7.30 -9.44
C SER A 84 -15.43 6.09 -8.63
N GLU A 85 -15.02 4.99 -9.23
CA GLU A 85 -14.69 3.80 -8.47
C GLU A 85 -13.41 4.02 -7.67
N ILE A 86 -12.39 4.62 -8.29
CA ILE A 86 -11.13 4.96 -7.62
C ILE A 86 -11.38 5.95 -6.48
N ALA A 87 -12.16 7.01 -6.73
CA ALA A 87 -12.47 8.01 -5.71
C ALA A 87 -13.29 7.42 -4.55
N VAL A 88 -14.30 6.60 -4.84
CA VAL A 88 -15.13 5.91 -3.84
C VAL A 88 -14.29 4.94 -3.02
N ARG A 89 -13.48 4.09 -3.68
CA ARG A 89 -12.60 3.13 -3.03
C ARG A 89 -11.60 3.81 -2.11
N ASN A 90 -10.95 4.87 -2.57
CA ASN A 90 -10.01 5.63 -1.76
C ASN A 90 -10.66 6.22 -0.51
N LEU A 91 -11.87 6.80 -0.61
CA LEU A 91 -12.59 7.32 0.54
C LEU A 91 -13.01 6.20 1.51
N PHE A 92 -13.51 5.07 1.02
CA PHE A 92 -13.94 3.94 1.85
C PHE A 92 -12.75 3.29 2.56
N SER A 93 -11.63 3.08 1.86
CA SER A 93 -10.37 2.60 2.44
C SER A 93 -9.82 3.57 3.49
N THR A 94 -9.94 4.87 3.24
CA THR A 94 -9.56 5.92 4.20
C THR A 94 -10.44 5.89 5.45
N ALA A 95 -11.76 5.78 5.30
CA ALA A 95 -12.69 5.65 6.41
C ALA A 95 -12.46 4.35 7.20
N ALA A 96 -12.06 3.27 6.54
CA ALA A 96 -11.67 2.01 7.17
C ALA A 96 -10.31 2.09 7.90
N GLY A 97 -9.54 3.16 7.72
CA GLY A 97 -8.20 3.32 8.30
C GLY A 97 -7.13 2.46 7.61
N LEU A 98 -7.41 1.92 6.43
CA LEU A 98 -6.43 1.19 5.60
C LEU A 98 -5.39 2.13 4.97
N GLU A 99 -5.78 3.40 4.79
CA GLU A 99 -4.95 4.44 4.19
C GLU A 99 -4.30 5.36 5.23
N SER A 100 -4.23 4.96 6.50
CA SER A 100 -3.64 5.76 7.59
C SER A 100 -2.20 5.36 7.87
N GLN A 101 -1.38 6.31 8.33
CA GLN A 101 0.04 6.08 8.66
C GLN A 101 0.21 5.00 9.74
N ALA A 102 -0.72 4.98 10.69
CA ALA A 102 -0.99 3.84 11.54
C ALA A 102 -2.27 3.17 11.05
N ILE A 103 -2.17 1.97 10.46
CA ILE A 103 -3.34 1.21 9.99
C ILE A 103 -4.35 1.07 11.14
N GLY A 104 -5.62 1.41 10.92
CA GLY A 104 -6.67 1.34 11.95
C GLY A 104 -6.74 2.53 12.93
N GLU A 105 -6.08 3.65 12.64
CA GLU A 105 -6.13 4.88 13.46
C GLU A 105 -7.58 5.37 13.70
N HIS A 106 -7.92 5.64 14.96
CA HIS A 106 -9.31 5.93 15.37
C HIS A 106 -9.83 7.28 14.89
N GLN A 107 -8.95 8.27 14.74
CA GLN A 107 -9.28 9.68 14.54
C GLN A 107 -9.82 10.00 13.13
N ILE A 108 -9.47 9.20 12.11
CA ILE A 108 -9.82 9.50 10.71
C ILE A 108 -11.33 9.50 10.45
N ILE A 109 -12.10 8.60 11.07
CA ILE A 109 -13.58 8.58 10.94
C ILE A 109 -14.19 9.85 11.53
N GLY A 110 -13.64 10.34 12.65
CA GLY A 110 -14.06 11.60 13.28
C GLY A 110 -13.78 12.78 12.34
N GLN A 111 -12.56 12.85 11.80
CA GLN A 111 -12.15 13.92 10.87
C GLN A 111 -12.98 13.93 9.57
N ILE A 112 -13.31 12.76 9.02
CA ILE A 112 -14.22 12.66 7.86
C ILE A 112 -15.61 13.19 8.22
N LYS A 113 -16.10 12.87 9.42
CA LYS A 113 -17.39 13.37 9.90
C LYS A 113 -17.39 14.89 10.09
N ASP A 114 -16.32 15.46 10.65
CA ASP A 114 -16.20 16.90 10.83
C ASP A 114 -16.17 17.64 9.48
N ALA A 115 -15.44 17.10 8.50
CA ALA A 115 -15.45 17.59 7.12
C ALA A 115 -16.84 17.47 6.47
N PHE A 116 -17.57 16.40 6.78
CA PHE A 116 -18.93 16.17 6.27
C PHE A 116 -19.93 17.19 6.82
N ASP A 117 -19.88 17.44 8.12
CA ASP A 117 -20.73 18.41 8.79
C ASP A 117 -20.44 19.83 8.29
N LEU A 118 -19.17 20.21 8.12
CA LEU A 118 -18.76 21.50 7.53
C LEU A 118 -19.30 21.69 6.09
N ALA A 119 -19.21 20.66 5.25
CA ALA A 119 -19.68 20.74 3.87
C ALA A 119 -21.22 20.80 3.77
N ARG A 120 -21.94 20.24 4.75
CA ARG A 120 -23.40 20.41 4.89
C ARG A 120 -23.77 21.82 5.33
N GLU A 121 -23.05 22.40 6.29
CA GLU A 121 -23.23 23.80 6.72
C GLU A 121 -23.06 24.78 5.55
N GLU A 122 -22.02 24.58 4.74
CA GLU A 122 -21.73 25.40 3.55
C GLU A 122 -22.61 25.05 2.33
N LYS A 123 -23.53 24.08 2.44
CA LYS A 123 -24.45 23.63 1.38
C LYS A 123 -23.74 23.23 0.08
N THR A 124 -22.55 22.64 0.20
CA THR A 124 -21.72 22.29 -0.96
C THR A 124 -21.82 20.83 -1.37
N ILE A 125 -22.34 19.98 -0.48
CA ILE A 125 -22.72 18.59 -0.74
C ILE A 125 -24.15 18.49 -1.29
N GLY A 126 -24.38 17.51 -2.17
CA GLY A 126 -25.70 17.14 -2.66
C GLY A 126 -25.97 15.63 -2.50
N PRO A 127 -27.00 15.08 -3.16
CA PRO A 127 -27.43 13.70 -2.95
C PRO A 127 -26.36 12.64 -3.24
N VAL A 128 -25.37 12.92 -4.09
CA VAL A 128 -24.36 11.93 -4.47
C VAL A 128 -23.26 11.81 -3.42
N LEU A 129 -22.65 12.93 -3.04
CA LEU A 129 -21.60 12.96 -2.03
C LEU A 129 -22.17 12.73 -0.62
N ASP A 130 -23.42 13.12 -0.34
CA ASP A 130 -24.08 12.83 0.94
C ASP A 130 -24.21 11.33 1.18
N GLU A 131 -24.72 10.60 0.18
CA GLU A 131 -24.81 9.13 0.24
C GLU A 131 -23.42 8.49 0.29
N LEU A 132 -22.47 9.00 -0.51
CA LEU A 132 -21.10 8.48 -0.55
C LEU A 132 -20.43 8.51 0.81
N ILE A 133 -20.42 9.68 1.47
CA ILE A 133 -19.73 9.87 2.75
C ILE A 133 -20.50 9.13 3.85
N GLY A 134 -21.83 9.16 3.80
CA GLY A 134 -22.67 8.39 4.72
C GLY A 134 -22.36 6.89 4.69
N GLN A 135 -22.20 6.30 3.49
CA GLN A 135 -21.81 4.90 3.34
C GLN A 135 -20.36 4.65 3.72
N ALA A 136 -19.42 5.55 3.39
CA ALA A 136 -18.02 5.43 3.79
C ALA A 136 -17.86 5.37 5.32
N LEU A 137 -18.57 6.25 6.06
CA LEU A 137 -18.57 6.25 7.52
C LEU A 137 -19.18 4.96 8.12
N LYS A 138 -20.24 4.43 7.51
CA LYS A 138 -20.83 3.13 7.92
C LYS A 138 -19.87 1.97 7.65
N SER A 139 -19.26 1.93 6.47
CA SER A 139 -18.24 0.95 6.08
C SER A 139 -17.06 0.95 7.04
N GLY A 140 -16.50 2.12 7.36
CA GLY A 140 -15.39 2.24 8.30
C GLY A 140 -15.72 1.70 9.70
N LYS A 141 -16.93 1.96 10.21
CA LYS A 141 -17.41 1.39 11.49
C LYS A 141 -17.58 -0.14 11.41
N LYS A 142 -18.13 -0.64 10.30
CA LYS A 142 -18.32 -2.07 10.06
C LYS A 142 -16.99 -2.82 10.02
N VAL A 143 -16.03 -2.35 9.23
CA VAL A 143 -14.67 -2.92 9.15
C VAL A 143 -14.03 -3.00 10.54
N ARG A 144 -14.14 -1.95 11.36
CA ARG A 144 -13.59 -1.98 12.73
C ARG A 144 -14.27 -2.98 13.66
N THR A 145 -15.56 -3.20 13.49
CA THR A 145 -16.33 -4.12 14.35
C THR A 145 -16.12 -5.58 13.94
N GLU A 146 -15.93 -5.82 12.65
CA GLU A 146 -15.83 -7.17 12.07
C GLU A 146 -14.39 -7.64 11.83
N THR A 147 -13.39 -6.77 11.96
CA THR A 147 -11.95 -7.09 11.84
C THR A 147 -11.19 -6.71 13.10
N ASN A 148 -10.01 -7.31 13.31
CA ASN A 148 -9.15 -6.94 14.45
C ASN A 148 -8.28 -5.68 14.17
N ILE A 149 -8.48 -4.97 13.05
CA ILE A 149 -7.72 -3.76 12.68
C ILE A 149 -7.82 -2.66 13.74
N GLY A 150 -8.96 -2.55 14.43
CA GLY A 150 -9.19 -1.55 15.48
C GLY A 150 -8.79 -1.97 16.89
N LYS A 151 -8.45 -3.24 17.15
CA LYS A 151 -8.20 -3.74 18.53
C LYS A 151 -6.80 -3.44 19.04
N PHE A 152 -5.81 -3.51 18.18
CA PHE A 152 -4.43 -3.12 18.49
C PHE A 152 -4.26 -1.69 18.01
N SER A 153 -3.60 -0.81 18.74
CA SER A 153 -3.34 0.59 18.35
C SER A 153 -1.84 0.81 18.17
N ALA A 154 -1.38 1.41 17.06
CA ALA A 154 0.04 1.58 16.76
C ALA A 154 0.69 2.84 17.37
N SER A 155 0.00 3.58 18.25
CA SER A 155 0.67 4.66 18.96
C SER A 155 1.47 4.11 20.14
N LEU A 156 2.72 4.58 20.30
CA LEU A 156 3.56 4.32 21.48
C LEU A 156 2.80 4.55 22.80
N ALA A 157 1.91 5.55 22.81
CA ALA A 157 1.01 5.86 23.90
C ALA A 157 -0.05 4.78 24.19
N THR A 158 -0.57 4.09 23.18
CA THR A 158 -1.55 3.02 23.45
C THR A 158 -0.88 1.74 23.90
N VAL A 159 0.30 1.43 23.35
CA VAL A 159 1.08 0.28 23.82
C VAL A 159 1.54 0.51 25.27
N GLY A 160 1.98 1.72 25.61
CA GLY A 160 2.26 2.09 27.00
C GLY A 160 1.04 1.90 27.92
N TYR A 161 -0.16 2.27 27.47
CA TYR A 161 -1.40 2.05 28.23
C TYR A 161 -1.74 0.56 28.40
N GLU A 162 -1.63 -0.23 27.34
CA GLU A 162 -1.86 -1.68 27.37
C GLU A 162 -0.86 -2.38 28.31
N LEU A 163 0.41 -1.99 28.26
CA LEU A 163 1.44 -2.47 29.20
C LEU A 163 1.04 -2.22 30.66
N ILE A 164 0.59 -1.01 30.99
CA ILE A 164 0.15 -0.70 32.36
C ILE A 164 -1.02 -1.62 32.78
N LYS A 165 -1.97 -1.87 31.88
CA LYS A 165 -3.15 -2.71 32.14
C LYS A 165 -2.78 -4.18 32.33
N ASP A 166 -1.89 -4.73 31.49
CA ASP A 166 -1.51 -6.14 31.51
C ASP A 166 -0.72 -6.53 32.76
N HIS A 167 -0.06 -5.56 33.41
CA HIS A 167 0.62 -5.78 34.70
C HIS A 167 -0.34 -5.80 35.90
N GLY A 168 -1.65 -5.62 35.69
CA GLY A 168 -2.68 -5.83 36.70
C GLY A 168 -2.82 -4.72 37.73
N PHE A 169 -2.33 -3.50 37.43
CA PHE A 169 -2.49 -2.35 38.33
C PHE A 169 -3.96 -1.88 38.38
N ASN A 170 -4.48 -1.60 39.58
CA ASN A 170 -5.74 -0.89 39.75
C ASN A 170 -5.49 0.61 39.66
N PHE A 171 -5.91 1.25 38.57
CA PHE A 171 -5.61 2.66 38.31
C PHE A 171 -6.03 3.59 39.47
N GLU A 172 -7.18 3.35 40.11
CA GLU A 172 -7.69 4.20 41.20
C GLU A 172 -6.77 4.24 42.43
N ASP A 173 -5.96 3.20 42.64
CA ASP A 173 -5.01 3.09 43.75
C ASP A 173 -3.55 3.34 43.32
N THR A 174 -3.32 3.60 42.03
CA THR A 174 -1.97 3.68 41.44
C THR A 174 -1.48 5.13 41.36
N THR A 175 -0.26 5.36 41.81
CA THR A 175 0.50 6.61 41.74
C THR A 175 1.43 6.59 40.54
N PHE A 176 1.35 7.65 39.72
CA PHE A 176 2.14 7.81 38.51
C PHE A 176 3.24 8.86 38.72
N LEU A 177 4.42 8.60 38.17
CA LEU A 177 5.50 9.57 38.04
C LEU A 177 5.89 9.70 36.57
N VAL A 178 5.80 10.91 36.04
CA VAL A 178 6.25 11.26 34.68
C VAL A 178 7.52 12.09 34.80
N ILE A 179 8.58 11.67 34.11
CA ILE A 179 9.88 12.33 34.13
C ILE A 179 10.15 12.91 32.74
N GLY A 180 10.21 14.23 32.65
CA GLY A 180 10.36 14.96 31.41
C GLY A 180 9.03 15.42 30.79
N THR A 181 9.13 16.42 29.92
CA THR A 181 7.99 17.16 29.36
C THR A 181 7.84 16.96 27.83
N GLY A 182 8.45 15.90 27.30
CA GLY A 182 8.47 15.51 25.88
C GLY A 182 7.24 14.69 25.44
N ASN A 183 7.44 13.77 24.48
CA ASN A 183 6.41 12.99 23.77
C ASN A 183 5.45 12.10 24.63
N MET A 184 5.49 12.21 25.96
CA MET A 184 4.67 11.45 26.93
C MET A 184 3.25 11.98 27.12
N ALA A 185 2.98 13.21 26.70
CA ALA A 185 1.67 13.83 26.87
C ALA A 185 0.54 12.92 26.38
N ASN A 186 0.70 12.33 25.20
CA ASN A 186 -0.32 11.46 24.61
C ASN A 186 -0.59 10.20 25.45
N LEU A 187 0.41 9.59 26.09
CA LEU A 187 0.24 8.43 26.96
C LEU A 187 -0.52 8.82 28.24
N VAL A 188 -0.09 9.91 28.88
CA VAL A 188 -0.68 10.38 30.13
C VAL A 188 -2.13 10.80 29.92
N THR A 189 -2.42 11.56 28.86
CA THR A 189 -3.80 11.91 28.49
C THR A 189 -4.63 10.65 28.20
N THR A 190 -4.09 9.66 27.50
CA THR A 190 -4.81 8.39 27.23
C THR A 190 -5.16 7.64 28.52
N VAL A 191 -4.27 7.65 29.52
CA VAL A 191 -4.52 7.04 30.84
C VAL A 191 -5.63 7.81 31.58
N LEU A 192 -5.53 9.14 31.64
CA LEU A 192 -6.45 10.02 32.39
C LEU A 192 -7.86 10.10 31.78
N ASP A 193 -7.98 10.06 30.45
CA ASP A 193 -9.27 10.09 29.76
C ASP A 193 -10.12 8.84 30.07
N ARG A 194 -9.46 7.71 30.36
CA ARG A 194 -10.11 6.40 30.48
C ARG A 194 -10.25 5.92 31.92
N ASN A 195 -9.40 6.40 32.83
CA ASN A 195 -9.35 5.92 34.19
C ASN A 195 -9.10 7.06 35.19
N LYS A 196 -9.61 6.91 36.41
CA LYS A 196 -9.21 7.74 37.55
C LYS A 196 -7.94 7.16 38.17
N ILE A 197 -7.00 8.02 38.55
CA ILE A 197 -5.75 7.64 39.20
C ILE A 197 -5.66 8.21 40.62
N LYS A 198 -4.85 7.59 41.49
CA LYS A 198 -4.66 8.06 42.88
C LYS A 198 -3.93 9.39 42.93
N LYS A 199 -2.80 9.47 42.23
CA LYS A 199 -1.93 10.65 42.22
C LYS A 199 -0.99 10.67 41.01
N LEU A 200 -0.65 11.86 40.52
CA LEU A 200 0.28 12.07 39.41
C LEU A 200 1.35 13.08 39.80
N TYR A 201 2.62 12.70 39.64
CA TYR A 201 3.78 13.58 39.77
C TYR A 201 4.40 13.85 38.41
N ILE A 202 4.82 15.10 38.16
CA ILE A 202 5.50 15.51 36.94
C ILE A 202 6.85 16.12 37.32
N ALA A 203 7.93 15.38 37.06
CA ALA A 203 9.29 15.79 37.35
C ALA A 203 9.99 16.37 36.10
N SER A 204 10.63 17.52 36.22
CA SER A 204 11.34 18.19 35.12
C SER A 204 12.49 19.04 35.64
N HIS A 205 13.52 19.26 34.80
CA HIS A 205 14.55 20.29 35.03
C HIS A 205 14.01 21.71 34.81
N ASP A 206 12.93 21.83 34.03
CA ASP A 206 12.16 23.06 33.85
C ASP A 206 10.89 22.97 34.71
N ILE A 207 10.94 23.59 35.89
CA ILE A 207 9.85 23.54 36.88
C ILE A 207 8.60 24.29 36.42
N ASP A 208 8.76 25.35 35.63
CA ASP A 208 7.63 26.14 35.15
C ASP A 208 6.83 25.34 34.12
N ARG A 209 7.52 24.63 33.21
CA ARG A 209 6.88 23.70 32.28
C ARG A 209 6.21 22.52 32.99
N ALA A 210 6.81 21.98 34.06
CA ALA A 210 6.16 20.94 34.87
C ALA A 210 4.90 21.46 35.57
N ARG A 211 4.90 22.70 36.08
CA ARG A 211 3.72 23.33 36.70
C ARG A 211 2.57 23.50 35.71
N ASP A 212 2.86 23.88 34.47
CA ASP A 212 1.82 24.05 33.46
C ASP A 212 1.17 22.71 33.09
N MET A 213 1.98 21.66 32.90
CA MET A 213 1.46 20.30 32.65
C MET A 213 0.73 19.72 33.87
N ALA A 214 1.20 20.02 35.09
CA ALA A 214 0.56 19.56 36.32
C ALA A 214 -0.82 20.21 36.52
N LYS A 215 -0.98 21.48 36.13
CA LYS A 215 -2.29 22.13 36.10
C LYS A 215 -3.23 21.47 35.10
N GLU A 216 -2.73 21.15 33.90
CA GLU A 216 -3.52 20.52 32.83
C GLU A 216 -3.97 19.11 33.20
N TRP A 217 -3.10 18.32 33.84
CA TRP A 217 -3.34 16.92 34.16
C TRP A 217 -3.77 16.66 35.61
N HIS A 218 -4.05 17.72 36.36
CA HIS A 218 -4.43 17.66 37.77
C HIS A 218 -3.41 16.88 38.65
N GLY A 219 -2.12 17.10 38.40
CA GLY A 219 -1.01 16.50 39.14
C GLY A 219 -0.20 17.50 39.97
N ASP A 220 0.89 17.01 40.57
CA ASP A 220 1.86 17.80 41.33
C ASP A 220 3.16 17.95 40.54
N ALA A 221 3.60 19.20 40.34
CA ALA A 221 4.88 19.49 39.71
C ALA A 221 6.03 19.33 40.72
N VAL A 222 7.10 18.64 40.31
CA VAL A 222 8.26 18.36 41.15
C VAL A 222 9.53 18.76 40.42
N ASP A 223 10.46 19.39 41.13
CA ASP A 223 11.80 19.66 40.59
C ASP A 223 12.57 18.34 40.46
N MET A 224 13.33 18.18 39.37
CA MET A 224 14.15 16.99 39.15
C MET A 224 15.11 16.68 40.32
N GLN A 225 15.53 17.70 41.07
CA GLN A 225 16.38 17.54 42.26
C GLN A 225 15.65 16.80 43.41
N ASP A 226 14.34 16.98 43.52
CA ASP A 226 13.48 16.47 44.58
C ASP A 226 12.71 15.19 44.21
N MET A 227 13.04 14.57 43.07
CA MET A 227 12.35 13.39 42.52
C MET A 227 12.43 12.13 43.41
N HIS A 228 13.29 12.11 44.43
CA HIS A 228 13.49 10.96 45.32
C HIS A 228 12.20 10.54 46.05
N THR A 229 11.38 11.50 46.47
CA THR A 229 10.11 11.22 47.18
C THR A 229 9.04 10.68 46.23
N PRO A 230 8.73 11.33 45.08
CA PRO A 230 7.82 10.76 44.08
C PRO A 230 8.22 9.39 43.54
N LEU A 231 9.52 9.14 43.33
CA LEU A 231 10.02 7.87 42.82
C LEU A 231 9.79 6.71 43.80
N SER A 232 9.80 7.02 45.10
CA SER A 232 9.48 6.09 46.18
C SER A 232 8.01 5.67 46.14
N GLU A 233 7.12 6.65 46.01
CA GLU A 233 5.66 6.46 46.07
C GLU A 233 5.05 5.91 44.78
N ALA A 234 5.65 6.18 43.62
CA ALA A 234 5.08 5.79 42.34
C ALA A 234 5.23 4.28 42.05
N GLU A 235 4.14 3.65 41.62
CA GLU A 235 4.13 2.29 41.10
C GLU A 235 4.35 2.25 39.57
N VAL A 236 3.95 3.30 38.85
CA VAL A 236 4.19 3.44 37.40
C VAL A 236 5.05 4.68 37.12
N ILE A 237 6.21 4.47 36.49
CA ILE A 237 7.20 5.50 36.17
C ILE A 237 7.38 5.57 34.66
N ILE A 238 7.25 6.77 34.10
CA ILE A 238 7.33 7.03 32.65
C ILE A 238 8.44 8.05 32.40
N GLY A 239 9.50 7.69 31.66
CA GLY A 239 10.66 8.55 31.39
C GLY A 239 10.74 9.00 29.94
N GLY A 240 10.83 10.33 29.70
CA GLY A 240 10.73 10.94 28.36
C GLY A 240 11.58 12.17 28.10
N THR A 241 12.80 12.23 28.63
CA THR A 241 13.70 13.38 28.45
C THR A 241 14.66 13.18 27.29
N GLN A 242 15.02 14.29 26.63
CA GLN A 242 16.20 14.36 25.74
C GLN A 242 17.46 14.56 26.60
N GLY A 243 17.98 13.47 27.14
CA GLY A 243 19.16 13.45 28.02
C GLY A 243 19.16 12.22 28.93
N GLU A 244 20.34 11.75 29.34
CA GLU A 244 20.45 10.67 30.33
C GLU A 244 19.87 11.12 31.67
N ILE A 245 18.79 10.47 32.09
CA ILE A 245 18.40 10.47 33.50
C ILE A 245 19.25 9.37 34.14
N ASN A 246 20.47 9.72 34.58
CA ASN A 246 21.32 8.77 35.30
C ASN A 246 20.72 8.47 36.68
N LEU A 247 19.77 7.53 36.74
CA LEU A 247 19.26 6.98 38.00
C LEU A 247 20.26 6.00 38.63
N LEU A 248 21.18 5.44 37.84
CA LEU A 248 22.20 4.50 38.28
C LEU A 248 23.44 4.55 37.36
N HIS A 249 24.36 5.48 37.60
CA HIS A 249 25.75 5.29 37.20
C HIS A 249 26.66 5.66 38.37
N GLU A 250 27.27 4.63 38.96
CA GLU A 250 28.59 4.70 39.58
C GLU A 250 29.06 3.24 39.54
N GLU A 251 29.98 2.95 38.62
CA GLU A 251 30.65 1.65 38.59
C GLU A 251 31.12 1.35 40.02
N THR A 252 30.80 0.15 40.50
CA THR A 252 30.91 -0.34 41.89
C THR A 252 29.75 0.04 42.83
N MET A 253 28.71 -0.82 42.87
CA MET A 253 27.66 -0.84 43.92
C MET A 253 28.20 -0.89 45.37
N ALA A 254 29.49 -1.15 45.57
CA ALA A 254 30.10 -1.20 46.89
C ALA A 254 30.49 0.18 47.47
N VAL A 255 30.50 1.27 46.68
CA VAL A 255 30.93 2.61 47.16
C VAL A 255 30.09 3.77 46.58
N SER A 256 28.81 3.56 46.23
CA SER A 256 28.01 4.69 45.73
C SER A 256 27.51 5.61 46.84
N LYS A 257 27.76 6.92 46.68
CA LYS A 257 27.24 8.02 47.52
C LYS A 257 26.03 8.72 46.88
N CYS A 258 25.28 8.05 45.99
CA CYS A 258 24.07 8.61 45.41
C CYS A 258 22.79 8.04 46.08
N PRO A 259 21.96 8.88 46.74
CA PRO A 259 20.77 8.40 47.48
C PRO A 259 19.67 7.78 46.60
N ARG A 260 19.65 8.01 45.29
CA ARG A 260 18.48 7.72 44.42
C ARG A 260 18.35 6.25 44.01
N ALA A 261 19.47 5.54 43.91
CA ALA A 261 19.56 4.11 43.59
C ALA A 261 18.88 3.21 44.63
N ASN A 262 19.19 3.45 45.91
CA ASN A 262 18.67 2.67 47.03
C ASN A 262 17.18 2.93 47.28
N PHE A 263 16.64 4.08 46.85
CA PHE A 263 15.25 4.47 47.10
C PHE A 263 14.22 3.73 46.24
N ALA A 264 14.55 3.42 44.98
CA ALA A 264 13.67 2.62 44.12
C ALA A 264 13.54 1.16 44.60
N LEU A 265 14.57 0.64 45.29
CA LEU A 265 14.69 -0.75 45.74
C LEU A 265 14.18 -1.01 47.18
N GLN A 266 14.12 0.02 48.03
CA GLN A 266 13.76 -0.14 49.47
C GLN A 266 12.26 -0.08 49.80
N THR A 267 11.39 0.17 48.82
CA THR A 267 10.00 0.61 49.09
C THR A 267 8.95 -0.49 49.15
N GLY A 268 9.27 -1.72 48.72
CA GLY A 268 8.35 -2.87 48.80
C GLY A 268 7.11 -2.72 47.91
N GLY A 269 7.11 -3.35 46.74
CA GLY A 269 5.99 -3.33 45.80
C GLY A 269 6.48 -3.56 44.36
N ARG A 270 5.58 -4.00 43.47
CA ARG A 270 5.90 -4.13 42.03
C ARG A 270 5.90 -2.73 41.40
N LYS A 271 6.96 -2.39 40.67
CA LYS A 271 7.08 -1.12 39.94
C LYS A 271 7.23 -1.37 38.44
N LEU A 272 6.53 -0.57 37.64
CA LEU A 272 6.59 -0.60 36.18
C LEU A 272 7.27 0.67 35.68
N PHE A 273 8.34 0.49 34.91
CA PHE A 273 9.09 1.54 34.25
C PHE A 273 8.85 1.46 32.73
N ILE A 274 8.53 2.60 32.12
CA ILE A 274 8.36 2.73 30.67
C ILE A 274 9.29 3.83 30.18
N ASP A 275 10.30 3.46 29.41
CA ASP A 275 11.33 4.35 28.88
C ASP A 275 11.01 4.73 27.42
N PHE A 276 10.71 6.01 27.17
CA PHE A 276 10.69 6.54 25.80
C PHE A 276 11.85 7.53 25.52
N GLY A 277 12.89 7.54 26.35
CA GLY A 277 14.08 8.37 26.17
C GLY A 277 15.03 7.87 25.08
N VAL A 278 15.58 8.80 24.29
CA VAL A 278 16.73 8.57 23.42
C VAL A 278 17.72 9.73 23.63
N PRO A 279 18.86 9.53 24.33
CA PRO A 279 19.35 8.31 24.99
C PRO A 279 18.44 7.80 26.12
N ARG A 280 18.61 6.52 26.53
CA ARG A 280 17.80 5.84 27.56
C ARG A 280 17.75 6.64 28.87
N ASN A 281 16.57 6.68 29.49
CA ASN A 281 16.35 7.35 30.77
C ASN A 281 16.54 6.41 31.97
N PHE A 282 16.50 5.09 31.77
CA PHE A 282 16.70 4.12 32.84
C PHE A 282 17.85 3.16 32.53
N ASN A 283 18.54 2.70 33.57
CA ASN A 283 19.61 1.72 33.45
C ASN A 283 19.01 0.34 33.10
N PRO A 284 19.46 -0.34 32.01
CA PRO A 284 18.96 -1.66 31.62
C PRO A 284 19.09 -2.75 32.70
N GLU A 285 20.06 -2.65 33.61
CA GLU A 285 20.26 -3.61 34.71
C GLU A 285 19.05 -3.68 35.65
N LEU A 286 18.17 -2.67 35.65
CA LEU A 286 16.92 -2.70 36.40
C LEU A 286 16.00 -3.86 35.97
N LYS A 287 16.14 -4.40 34.75
CA LYS A 287 15.42 -5.60 34.28
C LYS A 287 15.74 -6.86 35.10
N ASN A 288 16.88 -6.90 35.81
CA ASN A 288 17.33 -8.07 36.57
C ASN A 288 16.73 -8.15 37.99
N HIS A 289 15.94 -7.16 38.42
CA HIS A 289 15.32 -7.14 39.74
C HIS A 289 13.91 -7.74 39.75
N GLU A 290 13.63 -8.66 40.68
CA GLU A 290 12.36 -9.42 40.75
C GLU A 290 11.08 -8.55 40.88
N ASN A 291 11.20 -7.33 41.39
CA ASN A 291 10.06 -6.42 41.65
C ASN A 291 9.96 -5.26 40.64
N ILE A 292 10.78 -5.26 39.60
CA ILE A 292 10.85 -4.18 38.59
C ILE A 292 10.56 -4.77 37.21
N SER A 293 9.62 -4.15 36.50
CA SER A 293 9.40 -4.40 35.08
C SER A 293 9.80 -3.15 34.30
N LEU A 294 10.84 -3.23 33.48
CA LEU A 294 11.32 -2.12 32.64
C LEU A 294 11.09 -2.46 31.17
N TYR A 295 10.36 -1.58 30.48
CA TYR A 295 10.16 -1.64 29.02
C TYR A 295 10.84 -0.44 28.38
N ASP A 296 11.77 -0.70 27.47
CA ASP A 296 12.44 0.33 26.68
C ASP A 296 11.79 0.50 25.29
N LEU A 297 12.27 1.49 24.53
CA LEU A 297 11.77 1.76 23.18
C LEU A 297 11.88 0.56 22.24
N ASP A 298 12.87 -0.31 22.41
CA ASP A 298 13.04 -1.46 21.52
C ASP A 298 12.09 -2.60 21.91
N ASP A 299 11.82 -2.79 23.22
CA ASP A 299 10.76 -3.69 23.70
C ASP A 299 9.38 -3.23 23.21
N ILE A 300 9.09 -1.93 23.33
CA ILE A 300 7.83 -1.34 22.87
C ILE A 300 7.73 -1.45 21.34
N LYS A 301 8.82 -1.26 20.60
CA LYS A 301 8.85 -1.49 19.14
C LYS A 301 8.56 -2.93 18.79
N LYS A 302 9.13 -3.91 19.51
CA LYS A 302 8.84 -5.34 19.30
C LYS A 302 7.36 -5.66 19.49
N ILE A 303 6.75 -5.12 20.55
CA ILE A 303 5.31 -5.28 20.83
C ILE A 303 4.46 -4.57 19.76
N THR A 304 4.84 -3.36 19.34
CA THR A 304 4.16 -2.67 18.22
C THR A 304 4.29 -3.45 16.92
N TYR A 305 5.42 -4.12 16.68
CA TYR A 305 5.68 -4.92 15.49
C TYR A 305 4.79 -6.17 15.45
N ASP A 306 4.67 -6.89 16.56
CA ASP A 306 3.75 -8.03 16.70
C ASP A 306 2.27 -7.63 16.55
N GLY A 307 1.90 -6.47 17.10
CA GLY A 307 0.57 -5.87 16.92
C GLY A 307 0.30 -5.41 15.47
N LEU A 308 1.31 -4.88 14.79
CA LEU A 308 1.25 -4.54 13.37
C LEU A 308 1.12 -5.78 12.49
N LEU A 309 1.86 -6.86 12.77
CA LEU A 309 1.77 -8.15 12.06
C LEU A 309 0.35 -8.74 12.13
N LYS A 310 -0.25 -8.79 13.33
CA LYS A 310 -1.65 -9.23 13.51
C LYS A 310 -2.66 -8.36 12.78
N ARG A 311 -2.36 -7.09 12.54
CA ARG A 311 -3.19 -6.20 11.71
C ARG A 311 -2.99 -6.47 10.21
N TYR A 312 -1.76 -6.75 9.79
CA TYR A 312 -1.45 -7.13 8.40
C TYR A 312 -2.24 -8.37 7.95
N ASP A 313 -2.42 -9.34 8.84
CA ASP A 313 -3.24 -10.54 8.58
C ASP A 313 -4.73 -10.24 8.37
N GLU A 314 -5.23 -9.13 8.91
CA GLU A 314 -6.64 -8.70 8.81
C GLU A 314 -6.88 -7.75 7.63
N ILE A 315 -5.84 -7.18 7.02
CA ILE A 315 -5.94 -6.29 5.85
C ILE A 315 -6.72 -6.97 4.71
N PRO A 316 -6.48 -8.25 4.34
CA PRO A 316 -7.25 -8.90 3.28
C PRO A 316 -8.76 -8.92 3.57
N LYS A 317 -9.13 -9.22 4.83
CA LYS A 317 -10.54 -9.27 5.26
C LYS A 317 -11.18 -7.88 5.22
N ALA A 318 -10.47 -6.86 5.70
CA ALA A 318 -10.93 -5.48 5.67
C ALA A 318 -11.06 -4.93 4.25
N ARG A 319 -10.11 -5.25 3.36
CA ARG A 319 -10.19 -4.92 1.93
C ARG A 319 -11.40 -5.57 1.27
N MET A 320 -11.69 -6.83 1.58
CA MET A 320 -12.88 -7.52 1.07
C MET A 320 -14.17 -6.79 1.49
N LEU A 321 -14.31 -6.45 2.78
CA LEU A 321 -15.47 -5.68 3.27
C LEU A 321 -15.60 -4.30 2.60
N VAL A 322 -14.48 -3.59 2.42
CA VAL A 322 -14.48 -2.30 1.71
C VAL A 322 -14.92 -2.49 0.26
N ASN A 323 -14.39 -3.51 -0.43
CA ASN A 323 -14.71 -3.79 -1.83
C ASN A 323 -16.21 -4.07 -2.02
N ASP A 324 -16.82 -4.87 -1.15
CA ASP A 324 -18.26 -5.15 -1.19
C ASP A 324 -19.10 -3.87 -1.08
N GLU A 325 -18.75 -2.96 -0.15
CA GLU A 325 -19.50 -1.72 0.03
C GLU A 325 -19.25 -0.73 -1.14
N VAL A 326 -18.04 -0.71 -1.70
CA VAL A 326 -17.73 0.07 -2.92
C VAL A 326 -18.58 -0.42 -4.09
N GLU A 327 -18.70 -1.73 -4.30
CA GLU A 327 -19.53 -2.30 -5.36
C GLU A 327 -21.00 -1.90 -5.21
N ARG A 328 -21.55 -2.00 -3.99
CA ARG A 328 -22.94 -1.59 -3.71
C ARG A 328 -23.16 -0.10 -4.00
N PHE A 329 -22.24 0.76 -3.57
CA PHE A 329 -22.33 2.19 -3.87
C PHE A 329 -22.27 2.46 -5.38
N MET A 330 -21.39 1.78 -6.10
CA MET A 330 -21.25 1.95 -7.55
C MET A 330 -22.51 1.48 -8.30
N VAL A 331 -23.14 0.39 -7.87
CA VAL A 331 -24.45 -0.04 -8.40
C VAL A 331 -25.52 1.04 -8.17
N TRP A 332 -25.58 1.58 -6.94
CA TRP A 332 -26.51 2.67 -6.62
C TRP A 332 -26.29 3.92 -7.50
N LEU A 333 -25.03 4.34 -7.66
CA LEU A 333 -24.67 5.51 -8.47
C LEU A 333 -25.04 5.32 -9.95
N ARG A 334 -24.83 4.12 -10.48
CA ARG A 334 -25.19 3.78 -11.87
C ARG A 334 -26.70 3.76 -12.09
N ASN A 335 -27.46 3.16 -11.17
CA ASN A 335 -28.92 3.14 -11.24
C ASN A 335 -29.52 4.56 -11.22
N ARG A 336 -28.94 5.47 -10.42
CA ARG A 336 -29.38 6.88 -10.36
C ARG A 336 -29.20 7.61 -11.71
N LYS A 337 -28.14 7.30 -12.47
CA LYS A 337 -27.88 7.94 -13.77
C LYS A 337 -28.91 7.58 -14.84
N VAL A 338 -29.57 6.44 -14.71
CA VAL A 338 -30.46 5.89 -15.74
C VAL A 338 -31.94 6.11 -15.42
N ALA A 339 -32.26 6.49 -14.18
CA ALA A 339 -33.62 6.83 -13.77
C ALA A 339 -34.32 7.88 -14.69
N PRO A 340 -33.68 9.00 -15.09
CA PRO A 340 -34.33 9.97 -15.98
C PRO A 340 -34.63 9.42 -17.38
N ILE A 341 -33.81 8.50 -17.88
CA ILE A 341 -34.01 7.85 -19.20
C ILE A 341 -35.22 6.92 -19.13
N ILE A 342 -35.33 6.14 -18.04
CA ILE A 342 -36.47 5.25 -17.80
C ILE A 342 -37.76 6.07 -17.65
N GLU A 343 -37.71 7.19 -16.94
CA GLU A 343 -38.84 8.10 -16.78
C GLU A 343 -39.29 8.70 -18.13
N ALA A 344 -38.35 9.19 -18.94
CA ALA A 344 -38.65 9.70 -20.28
C ALA A 344 -39.25 8.62 -21.20
N TYR A 345 -38.73 7.40 -21.15
CA TYR A 345 -39.26 6.27 -21.92
C TYR A 345 -40.70 5.93 -21.52
N TRP A 346 -40.98 5.89 -20.21
CA TRP A 346 -42.34 5.66 -19.69
C TRP A 346 -43.32 6.75 -20.11
N ASN A 347 -42.93 8.01 -19.97
CA ASN A 347 -43.78 9.14 -20.35
C ASN A 347 -44.13 9.10 -21.85
N ASN A 348 -43.19 8.69 -22.71
CA ASN A 348 -43.45 8.52 -24.13
C ASN A 348 -44.46 7.41 -24.43
N LEU A 349 -44.33 6.24 -23.77
CA LEU A 349 -45.30 5.15 -23.92
C LEU A 349 -46.69 5.55 -23.43
N GLU A 350 -46.76 6.28 -22.32
CA GLU A 350 -48.02 6.77 -21.78
C GLU A 350 -48.69 7.77 -22.73
N ASN A 351 -47.93 8.68 -23.34
CA ASN A 351 -48.45 9.59 -24.37
C ASN A 351 -49.03 8.83 -25.57
N ILE A 352 -48.32 7.80 -26.07
CA ILE A 352 -48.82 6.97 -27.17
C ILE A 352 -50.14 6.27 -26.78
N LYS A 353 -50.23 5.74 -25.55
CA LYS A 353 -51.47 5.13 -25.04
C LYS A 353 -52.62 6.12 -25.04
N GLU A 354 -52.40 7.34 -24.56
CA GLU A 354 -53.42 8.39 -24.54
C GLU A 354 -53.86 8.78 -25.96
N GLU A 355 -52.93 8.92 -26.91
CA GLU A 355 -53.24 9.24 -28.32
C GLU A 355 -54.06 8.15 -29.00
N GLU A 356 -53.68 6.88 -28.82
CA GLU A 356 -54.38 5.73 -29.41
C GLU A 356 -55.78 5.54 -28.81
N LEU A 357 -55.92 5.70 -27.48
CA LEU A 357 -57.23 5.64 -26.83
C LEU A 357 -58.12 6.79 -27.29
N LYS A 358 -57.58 8.01 -27.42
CA LYS A 358 -58.32 9.17 -27.93
C LYS A 358 -58.79 8.98 -29.37
N TRP A 359 -58.01 8.27 -30.19
CA TRP A 359 -58.40 7.90 -31.56
C TRP A 359 -59.47 6.79 -31.60
N LEU A 360 -59.36 5.78 -30.73
CA LEU A 360 -60.23 4.60 -30.73
C LEU A 360 -61.62 4.90 -30.14
N LEU A 361 -61.68 5.60 -29.01
CA LEU A 361 -62.92 5.82 -28.25
C LEU A 361 -64.06 6.43 -29.08
N PRO A 362 -63.85 7.41 -29.96
CA PRO A 362 -64.91 7.97 -30.82
C PRO A 362 -65.43 7.02 -31.92
N LYS A 363 -64.71 5.92 -32.21
CA LYS A 363 -65.06 4.96 -33.27
C LYS A 363 -65.80 3.73 -32.75
N MET A 364 -65.97 3.63 -31.43
CA MET A 364 -66.67 2.54 -30.79
C MET A 364 -68.13 2.95 -30.52
N ASP A 365 -69.09 2.17 -30.99
CA ASP A 365 -70.51 2.40 -30.71
C ASP A 365 -70.87 1.90 -29.29
N ASN A 366 -71.64 2.69 -28.53
CA ASN A 366 -72.14 2.36 -27.18
C ASN A 366 -71.07 2.06 -26.12
N VAL A 367 -70.03 2.89 -25.99
CA VAL A 367 -69.03 2.75 -24.91
C VAL A 367 -69.55 3.32 -23.59
N ASP A 368 -69.60 2.49 -22.55
CA ASP A 368 -69.87 2.92 -21.18
C ASP A 368 -68.56 3.18 -20.39
N ASP A 369 -68.65 3.92 -19.28
CA ASP A 369 -67.47 4.27 -18.45
C ASP A 369 -66.70 3.02 -17.97
N LYS A 370 -67.39 1.89 -17.78
CA LYS A 370 -66.76 0.61 -17.42
C LYS A 370 -65.87 0.07 -18.54
N THR A 371 -66.30 0.19 -19.79
CA THR A 371 -65.50 -0.24 -20.96
C THR A 371 -64.29 0.66 -21.15
N ILE A 372 -64.43 1.97 -20.92
CA ILE A 372 -63.29 2.92 -20.96
C ILE A 372 -62.24 2.58 -19.90
N ASP A 373 -62.66 2.30 -18.66
CA ASP A 373 -61.76 1.89 -17.58
C ASP A 373 -61.09 0.54 -17.88
N LEU A 374 -61.83 -0.42 -18.44
CA LEU A 374 -61.27 -1.72 -18.81
C LEU A 374 -60.22 -1.59 -19.93
N LEU A 375 -60.47 -0.74 -20.94
CA LEU A 375 -59.51 -0.44 -22.01
C LEU A 375 -58.26 0.24 -21.45
N ASN A 376 -58.40 1.22 -20.57
CA ASN A 376 -57.26 1.87 -19.90
C ASN A 376 -56.40 0.88 -19.11
N ARG A 377 -57.03 -0.01 -18.33
CA ARG A 377 -56.31 -1.03 -17.57
C ARG A 377 -55.64 -2.05 -18.49
N PHE A 378 -56.30 -2.44 -19.58
CA PHE A 378 -55.75 -3.36 -20.57
C PHE A 378 -54.52 -2.76 -21.26
N THR A 379 -54.62 -1.54 -21.79
CA THR A 379 -53.51 -0.89 -22.50
C THR A 379 -52.36 -0.57 -21.56
N HIS A 380 -52.62 -0.11 -20.34
CA HIS A 380 -51.58 0.10 -19.34
C HIS A 380 -50.87 -1.22 -18.96
N ARG A 381 -51.61 -2.32 -18.79
CA ARG A 381 -51.02 -3.64 -18.52
C ARG A 381 -50.20 -4.16 -19.71
N LEU A 382 -50.67 -3.93 -20.93
CA LEU A 382 -49.97 -4.30 -22.16
C LEU A 382 -48.65 -3.54 -22.28
N LEU A 383 -48.69 -2.21 -22.15
CA LEU A 383 -47.50 -1.37 -22.17
C LEU A 383 -46.48 -1.81 -21.12
N ARG A 384 -46.92 -2.05 -19.89
CA ARG A 384 -46.04 -2.52 -18.82
C ARG A 384 -45.40 -3.87 -19.13
N ARG A 385 -46.13 -4.78 -19.75
CA ARG A 385 -45.57 -6.08 -20.14
C ARG A 385 -44.54 -5.96 -21.26
N ILE A 386 -44.75 -5.04 -22.21
CA ILE A 386 -43.83 -4.78 -23.33
C ILE A 386 -42.58 -4.00 -22.87
N SER A 387 -42.74 -3.03 -21.97
CA SER A 387 -41.67 -2.14 -21.55
C SER A 387 -40.74 -2.73 -20.50
N ASN A 388 -41.25 -3.63 -19.64
CA ASN A 388 -40.48 -4.21 -18.55
C ASN A 388 -39.15 -4.84 -18.99
N PRO A 389 -39.08 -5.71 -20.03
CA PRO A 389 -37.81 -6.27 -20.51
C PRO A 389 -36.81 -5.20 -20.94
N SER A 390 -37.26 -4.16 -21.66
CA SER A 390 -36.38 -3.07 -22.08
C SER A 390 -35.90 -2.20 -20.93
N ILE A 391 -36.76 -1.94 -19.94
CA ILE A 391 -36.38 -1.21 -18.73
C ILE A 391 -35.38 -2.01 -17.92
N GLU A 392 -35.58 -3.32 -17.81
CA GLU A 392 -34.67 -4.24 -17.13
C GLU A 392 -33.34 -4.33 -17.88
N GLY A 393 -33.34 -4.45 -19.21
CA GLY A 393 -32.15 -4.38 -20.05
C GLY A 393 -31.38 -3.07 -19.89
N VAL A 394 -32.08 -1.93 -19.87
CA VAL A 394 -31.47 -0.60 -19.64
C VAL A 394 -30.87 -0.48 -18.23
N LYS A 395 -31.53 -1.05 -17.19
CA LYS A 395 -30.97 -1.11 -15.82
C LYS A 395 -29.77 -2.04 -15.73
N ASN A 396 -29.84 -3.21 -16.35
CA ASN A 396 -28.74 -4.18 -16.38
C ASN A 396 -27.53 -3.60 -17.12
N MET A 397 -27.74 -2.95 -18.26
CA MET A 397 -26.70 -2.21 -18.97
C MET A 397 -26.09 -1.12 -18.08
N ALA A 398 -26.91 -0.35 -17.37
CA ALA A 398 -26.43 0.66 -16.42
C ALA A 398 -25.53 0.05 -15.35
N GLN A 399 -25.86 -1.15 -14.87
CA GLN A 399 -25.10 -1.86 -13.85
C GLN A 399 -23.82 -2.49 -14.41
N ASN A 400 -23.82 -2.84 -15.71
CA ASN A 400 -22.77 -3.58 -16.41
C ASN A 400 -22.01 -2.75 -17.45
N ILE A 401 -21.88 -1.42 -17.26
CA ILE A 401 -21.15 -0.51 -18.19
C ILE A 401 -19.70 -0.95 -18.47
N HIS A 402 -19.10 -1.77 -17.59
CA HIS A 402 -17.74 -2.29 -17.76
C HIS A 402 -17.64 -3.46 -18.75
N HIS A 403 -18.75 -4.14 -19.03
CA HIS A 403 -18.90 -4.92 -20.25
C HIS A 403 -19.14 -3.89 -21.36
N ARG A 404 -18.09 -3.51 -22.08
CA ARG A 404 -18.23 -2.78 -23.34
C ARG A 404 -18.88 -3.71 -24.36
N ASP A 405 -20.12 -4.11 -24.16
CA ASP A 405 -20.83 -4.89 -25.15
C ASP A 405 -20.93 -4.08 -26.42
N ASN A 406 -20.74 -4.76 -27.56
CA ASN A 406 -20.99 -4.16 -28.85
C ASN A 406 -22.36 -3.46 -28.80
N PRO A 407 -22.50 -2.23 -29.32
CA PRO A 407 -23.79 -1.56 -29.48
C PRO A 407 -24.92 -2.49 -29.97
N ILE A 408 -24.59 -3.49 -30.79
CA ILE A 408 -25.51 -4.52 -31.29
C ILE A 408 -25.93 -5.51 -30.18
N ASN A 409 -25.01 -6.00 -29.35
CA ASN A 409 -25.36 -6.88 -28.21
C ASN A 409 -26.19 -6.11 -27.17
N THR A 410 -25.80 -4.88 -26.91
CA THR A 410 -26.55 -3.95 -26.06
C THR A 410 -27.98 -3.77 -26.58
N ALA A 411 -28.14 -3.56 -27.90
CA ALA A 411 -29.46 -3.42 -28.52
C ALA A 411 -30.27 -4.73 -28.42
N LYS A 412 -29.65 -5.90 -28.58
CA LYS A 412 -30.32 -7.20 -28.42
C LYS A 412 -30.85 -7.41 -27.01
N GLU A 413 -30.11 -7.00 -25.98
CA GLU A 413 -30.58 -7.10 -24.60
C GLU A 413 -31.71 -6.10 -24.29
N ILE A 414 -31.58 -4.85 -24.75
CA ILE A 414 -32.61 -3.82 -24.53
C ILE A 414 -33.92 -4.15 -25.27
N LEU A 415 -33.83 -4.76 -26.45
CA LEU A 415 -34.99 -5.10 -27.27
C LEU A 415 -35.45 -6.55 -27.09
N ASP A 416 -34.79 -7.33 -26.23
CA ASP A 416 -35.03 -8.77 -26.00
C ASP A 416 -35.03 -9.62 -27.29
N VAL A 417 -34.11 -9.33 -28.21
CA VAL A 417 -33.98 -10.00 -29.52
C VAL A 417 -32.69 -10.83 -29.62
N LYS A 418 -32.51 -11.74 -28.67
CA LYS A 418 -31.27 -12.54 -28.50
C LYS A 418 -30.97 -13.50 -29.66
N GLU A 419 -31.95 -13.84 -30.48
CA GLU A 419 -31.86 -14.87 -31.52
C GLU A 419 -31.38 -14.38 -32.91
N VAL A 420 -31.02 -13.10 -33.08
CA VAL A 420 -30.65 -12.53 -34.40
C VAL A 420 -29.14 -12.54 -34.63
N ASP A 421 -28.62 -13.26 -35.63
CA ASP A 421 -27.18 -13.22 -35.96
C ASP A 421 -26.77 -11.96 -36.73
N ILE A 422 -25.81 -11.19 -36.20
CA ILE A 422 -25.28 -9.95 -36.81
C ILE A 422 -23.76 -9.90 -36.55
N PHE A 423 -22.98 -9.39 -37.52
CA PHE A 423 -21.54 -9.15 -37.41
C PHE A 423 -21.17 -8.13 -36.32
N ILE A 424 -20.16 -8.45 -35.50
CA ILE A 424 -19.74 -7.68 -34.32
C ILE A 424 -18.27 -7.23 -34.48
N PRO A 425 -17.93 -5.93 -34.41
CA PRO A 425 -16.53 -5.50 -34.40
C PRO A 425 -15.83 -5.88 -33.09
N LYS A 426 -14.54 -6.23 -33.21
CA LYS A 426 -13.67 -6.73 -32.13
C LYS A 426 -13.40 -5.67 -31.05
N LYS A 427 -13.23 -6.11 -29.79
CA LYS A 427 -12.90 -5.23 -28.65
C LYS A 427 -11.41 -4.92 -28.62
N LYS A 428 -11.03 -3.65 -28.48
CA LYS A 428 -9.62 -3.21 -28.48
C LYS A 428 -9.02 -3.10 -27.08
N ILE A 429 -7.82 -3.68 -26.87
CA ILE A 429 -6.97 -3.54 -25.67
C ILE A 429 -5.63 -2.91 -26.06
N ILE A 430 -5.25 -1.82 -25.40
CA ILE A 430 -3.99 -1.11 -25.62
C ILE A 430 -2.93 -1.63 -24.64
N VAL A 431 -1.85 -2.18 -25.17
CA VAL A 431 -0.75 -2.82 -24.43
C VAL A 431 0.48 -1.91 -24.44
N GLY A 432 0.83 -1.35 -23.28
CA GLY A 432 2.01 -0.53 -23.11
C GLY A 432 3.31 -1.33 -22.98
N THR A 433 4.36 -0.87 -23.65
CA THR A 433 5.71 -1.46 -23.54
C THR A 433 6.80 -0.41 -23.68
N ARG A 434 7.99 -0.69 -23.13
CA ARG A 434 9.20 0.10 -23.42
C ARG A 434 9.70 -0.15 -24.85
N GLY A 435 10.51 0.76 -25.36
CA GLY A 435 11.05 0.68 -26.73
C GLY A 435 12.18 -0.33 -26.94
N SER A 436 12.78 -0.87 -25.87
CA SER A 436 13.85 -1.86 -26.00
C SER A 436 13.38 -3.13 -26.72
N LYS A 437 14.27 -3.75 -27.51
CA LYS A 437 13.98 -4.98 -28.27
C LYS A 437 13.50 -6.13 -27.38
N LEU A 438 14.08 -6.28 -26.19
CA LEU A 438 13.64 -7.28 -25.21
C LEU A 438 12.21 -7.01 -24.72
N ALA A 439 11.87 -5.77 -24.37
CA ALA A 439 10.54 -5.42 -23.88
C ALA A 439 9.46 -5.64 -24.97
N LEU A 440 9.75 -5.25 -26.21
CA LEU A 440 8.87 -5.52 -27.36
C LEU A 440 8.67 -7.02 -27.60
N THR A 441 9.76 -7.80 -27.54
CA THR A 441 9.69 -9.26 -27.72
C THR A 441 8.84 -9.93 -26.65
N GLN A 442 9.04 -9.55 -25.38
CA GLN A 442 8.23 -10.01 -24.25
C GLN A 442 6.76 -9.62 -24.40
N THR A 443 6.50 -8.40 -24.86
CA THR A 443 5.16 -7.88 -25.08
C THR A 443 4.42 -8.65 -26.16
N ASN A 444 5.05 -8.84 -27.31
CA ASN A 444 4.46 -9.59 -28.43
C ASN A 444 4.15 -11.03 -28.03
N TRP A 445 5.05 -11.68 -27.28
CA TRP A 445 4.86 -13.05 -26.82
C TRP A 445 3.62 -13.21 -25.91
N ILE A 446 3.40 -12.29 -24.97
CA ILE A 446 2.18 -12.28 -24.15
C ILE A 446 0.94 -11.94 -24.99
N VAL A 447 1.04 -10.95 -25.88
CA VAL A 447 -0.07 -10.56 -26.77
C VAL A 447 -0.53 -11.74 -27.64
N ASP A 448 0.39 -12.56 -28.15
CA ASP A 448 0.04 -13.72 -28.96
C ASP A 448 -0.71 -14.78 -28.12
N ARG A 449 -0.31 -15.02 -26.87
CA ARG A 449 -1.08 -15.86 -25.93
C ARG A 449 -2.47 -15.27 -25.63
N LEU A 450 -2.57 -13.96 -25.44
CA LEU A 450 -3.86 -13.31 -25.18
C LEU A 450 -4.82 -13.43 -26.37
N LYS A 451 -4.29 -13.39 -27.60
CA LYS A 451 -5.07 -13.65 -28.83
C LYS A 451 -5.52 -15.10 -28.97
N GLU A 452 -4.73 -16.07 -28.47
CA GLU A 452 -5.13 -17.48 -28.43
C GLU A 452 -6.31 -17.69 -27.46
N ILE A 453 -6.32 -16.97 -26.34
CA ILE A 453 -7.38 -17.05 -25.32
C ILE A 453 -8.66 -16.32 -25.78
N GLU A 454 -8.54 -15.10 -26.30
CA GLU A 454 -9.68 -14.29 -26.78
C GLU A 454 -9.46 -13.82 -28.22
N PRO A 455 -9.80 -14.64 -29.24
CA PRO A 455 -9.61 -14.30 -30.66
C PRO A 455 -10.44 -13.11 -31.14
N ASP A 456 -11.51 -12.77 -30.41
CA ASP A 456 -12.42 -11.67 -30.70
C ASP A 456 -11.91 -10.31 -30.20
N TYR A 457 -10.73 -10.28 -29.57
CA TYR A 457 -10.10 -9.05 -29.10
C TYR A 457 -9.00 -8.59 -30.07
N GLU A 458 -8.88 -7.29 -30.23
CA GLU A 458 -7.80 -6.61 -30.94
C GLU A 458 -6.80 -6.07 -29.91
N PHE A 459 -5.52 -6.41 -30.05
CA PHE A 459 -4.47 -5.95 -29.16
C PHE A 459 -3.57 -4.96 -29.91
N GLU A 460 -3.49 -3.72 -29.42
CA GLU A 460 -2.64 -2.67 -29.97
C GLU A 460 -1.46 -2.40 -29.05
N THR A 461 -0.24 -2.58 -29.53
CA THR A 461 0.97 -2.28 -28.76
C THR A 461 1.36 -0.81 -28.89
N LYS A 462 1.46 -0.11 -27.76
CA LYS A 462 1.88 1.30 -27.67
C LYS A 462 3.24 1.40 -26.98
N ILE A 463 4.22 1.95 -27.70
CA ILE A 463 5.57 2.17 -27.17
C ILE A 463 5.56 3.44 -26.31
N ILE A 464 5.88 3.30 -25.03
CA ILE A 464 6.05 4.41 -24.09
C ILE A 464 7.54 4.67 -23.92
N ARG A 465 8.00 5.85 -24.38
CA ARG A 465 9.39 6.29 -24.19
C ARG A 465 9.66 6.58 -22.71
N THR A 466 10.72 6.00 -22.18
CA THR A 466 11.11 6.14 -20.77
C THR A 466 12.50 6.77 -20.67
N SER A 467 12.79 7.51 -19.60
CA SER A 467 14.12 8.07 -19.33
C SER A 467 15.22 7.00 -19.19
N GLY A 468 14.84 5.75 -18.89
CA GLY A 468 15.78 4.62 -18.85
C GLY A 468 16.28 4.16 -20.22
N ASP A 469 15.66 4.61 -21.32
CA ASP A 469 16.10 4.28 -22.69
C ASP A 469 17.34 5.08 -23.13
N ASP A 470 17.64 6.22 -22.48
CA ASP A 470 18.77 7.11 -22.79
C ASP A 470 19.97 6.98 -21.82
N GLY A 471 19.92 6.05 -20.86
CA GLY A 471 21.06 5.73 -20.00
C GLY A 471 21.26 6.65 -18.77
N ASP A 472 20.31 7.51 -18.43
CA ASP A 472 20.41 8.38 -17.24
C ASP A 472 19.49 7.86 -16.12
N ILE A 473 20.04 7.06 -15.20
CA ILE A 473 19.34 6.60 -13.99
C ILE A 473 19.99 7.33 -12.80
N ASN A 474 19.81 8.64 -12.75
CA ASN A 474 20.03 9.44 -11.55
C ASN A 474 18.76 10.22 -11.22
N VAL A 475 17.68 9.49 -10.95
CA VAL A 475 16.54 10.05 -10.21
C VAL A 475 16.11 9.03 -9.16
N VAL A 476 16.70 9.17 -7.98
CA VAL A 476 16.11 8.67 -6.74
C VAL A 476 14.88 9.55 -6.46
N GLY A 477 13.69 8.95 -6.40
CA GLY A 477 12.52 9.59 -5.77
C GLY A 477 11.37 10.12 -6.65
N ALA A 478 11.07 9.51 -7.80
CA ALA A 478 9.78 9.70 -8.49
C ALA A 478 9.07 8.34 -8.67
N PHE A 479 8.25 7.96 -7.69
CA PHE A 479 7.70 6.60 -7.47
C PHE A 479 6.69 6.07 -8.51
N THR A 480 6.60 6.66 -9.71
CA THR A 480 5.80 6.09 -10.81
C THR A 480 6.59 6.08 -12.12
N SER A 481 6.66 4.93 -12.78
CA SER A 481 7.28 4.79 -14.10
C SER A 481 6.43 5.48 -15.18
N ALA A 482 7.02 5.77 -16.34
CA ALA A 482 6.27 6.36 -17.47
C ALA A 482 5.11 5.46 -17.94
N LEU A 483 5.27 4.14 -17.86
CA LEU A 483 4.20 3.17 -18.14
C LEU A 483 3.06 3.30 -17.12
N GLN A 484 3.39 3.36 -15.83
CA GLN A 484 2.39 3.53 -14.77
C GLN A 484 1.61 4.85 -14.91
N ARG A 485 2.28 5.95 -15.27
CA ARG A 485 1.61 7.23 -15.58
C ARG A 485 0.66 7.12 -16.77
N ALA A 486 1.09 6.48 -17.86
CA ALA A 486 0.25 6.26 -19.03
C ALA A 486 -0.98 5.40 -18.67
N MET A 487 -0.81 4.37 -17.85
CA MET A 487 -1.90 3.51 -17.40
C MET A 487 -2.91 4.27 -16.54
N LEU A 488 -2.44 5.04 -15.55
CA LEU A 488 -3.29 5.87 -14.68
C LEU A 488 -4.00 7.00 -15.45
N ALA A 489 -3.41 7.48 -16.55
CA ALA A 489 -4.04 8.44 -17.46
C ALA A 489 -5.09 7.79 -18.39
N GLY A 490 -5.13 6.46 -18.48
CA GLY A 490 -5.98 5.71 -19.42
C GLY A 490 -5.45 5.66 -20.85
N ASP A 491 -4.15 5.93 -21.06
CA ASP A 491 -3.49 5.89 -22.37
C ASP A 491 -3.11 4.47 -22.82
N ILE A 492 -3.03 3.54 -21.87
CA ILE A 492 -2.78 2.10 -22.04
C ILE A 492 -3.65 1.34 -21.02
N ASP A 493 -4.08 0.14 -21.37
CA ASP A 493 -4.93 -0.70 -20.52
C ASP A 493 -4.11 -1.66 -19.64
N ILE A 494 -3.05 -2.24 -20.22
CA ILE A 494 -2.12 -3.15 -19.55
C ILE A 494 -0.68 -2.82 -19.92
N ALA A 495 0.28 -3.22 -19.08
CA ALA A 495 1.70 -3.13 -19.37
C ALA A 495 2.40 -4.45 -19.02
N ILE A 496 3.39 -4.83 -19.82
CA ILE A 496 4.11 -6.10 -19.66
C ILE A 496 5.53 -5.82 -19.19
N HIS A 497 5.93 -6.52 -18.13
CA HIS A 497 7.16 -6.29 -17.42
C HIS A 497 7.89 -7.60 -17.13
N SER A 498 9.22 -7.54 -17.05
CA SER A 498 9.98 -8.56 -16.34
C SER A 498 9.70 -8.39 -14.84
N TYR A 499 9.20 -9.43 -14.16
CA TYR A 499 8.63 -9.31 -12.82
C TYR A 499 9.63 -8.80 -11.77
N LYS A 500 10.91 -9.16 -11.95
CA LYS A 500 12.04 -8.71 -11.11
C LYS A 500 12.33 -7.21 -11.19
N ASP A 501 11.89 -6.54 -12.26
CA ASP A 501 12.17 -5.11 -12.50
C ASP A 501 11.04 -4.21 -11.97
N ILE A 502 10.02 -4.81 -11.34
CA ILE A 502 8.86 -4.11 -10.78
C ILE A 502 9.15 -3.82 -9.30
N PRO A 503 9.13 -2.54 -8.88
CA PRO A 503 9.36 -2.15 -7.48
C PRO A 503 8.44 -2.88 -6.50
N THR A 504 8.91 -3.07 -5.27
CA THR A 504 8.11 -3.69 -4.20
C THR A 504 7.02 -2.75 -3.67
N GLU A 505 7.18 -1.44 -3.85
CA GLU A 505 6.13 -0.48 -3.50
C GLU A 505 4.92 -0.63 -4.42
N GLU A 506 3.75 -0.84 -3.83
CA GLU A 506 2.49 -0.85 -4.57
C GLU A 506 2.11 0.56 -5.03
N VAL A 507 1.73 0.69 -6.30
CA VAL A 507 1.15 1.93 -6.83
C VAL A 507 -0.36 1.87 -6.68
N ASN A 508 -0.93 2.86 -5.98
CA ASN A 508 -2.37 2.93 -5.81
C ASN A 508 -3.11 2.94 -7.15
N GLY A 509 -4.12 2.07 -7.24
CA GLY A 509 -4.94 1.94 -8.44
C GLY A 509 -4.33 1.05 -9.53
N LEU A 510 -3.14 0.48 -9.30
CA LEU A 510 -2.52 -0.52 -10.17
C LEU A 510 -2.31 -1.84 -9.43
N ARG A 511 -2.45 -2.95 -10.15
CA ARG A 511 -2.18 -4.31 -9.66
C ARG A 511 -1.21 -4.98 -10.63
N VAL A 512 -0.31 -5.79 -10.08
CA VAL A 512 0.64 -6.58 -10.87
C VAL A 512 0.34 -8.06 -10.65
N ILE A 513 0.26 -8.81 -11.74
CA ILE A 513 -0.02 -10.25 -11.72
C ILE A 513 1.12 -10.98 -12.44
N PRO A 514 1.79 -11.97 -11.80
CA PRO A 514 2.69 -12.88 -12.51
C PRO A 514 1.86 -13.83 -13.39
N VAL A 515 2.17 -13.88 -14.69
CA VAL A 515 1.28 -14.50 -15.70
C VAL A 515 1.97 -15.55 -16.58
N THR A 516 3.21 -15.91 -16.25
CA THR A 516 3.96 -16.88 -17.06
C THR A 516 4.52 -17.96 -16.18
N ALA A 517 4.83 -19.10 -16.79
CA ALA A 517 5.75 -20.03 -16.18
C ALA A 517 7.09 -19.30 -15.97
N ARG A 518 7.83 -19.71 -14.95
CA ARG A 518 9.19 -19.24 -14.73
C ARG A 518 10.08 -19.79 -15.84
N GLU A 519 10.61 -18.90 -16.68
CA GLU A 519 11.70 -19.23 -17.61
C GLU A 519 12.99 -19.50 -16.81
N ASP A 520 14.09 -19.86 -17.48
CA ASP A 520 15.39 -20.09 -16.83
C ASP A 520 15.78 -18.96 -15.86
N HIS A 521 15.75 -19.27 -14.56
CA HIS A 521 15.98 -18.32 -13.48
C HIS A 521 17.44 -17.93 -13.34
N ARG A 522 18.36 -18.69 -13.91
CA ARG A 522 19.80 -18.57 -13.68
C ARG A 522 20.39 -17.33 -14.34
N ASP A 523 21.55 -16.94 -13.84
CA ASP A 523 22.39 -15.93 -14.46
C ASP A 523 23.47 -16.59 -15.32
N VAL A 524 23.95 -15.86 -16.32
CA VAL A 524 24.96 -16.35 -17.26
C VAL A 524 26.15 -15.41 -17.34
N LEU A 525 27.33 -15.99 -17.55
CA LEU A 525 28.54 -15.30 -17.95
C LEU A 525 28.60 -15.25 -19.48
N ILE A 526 28.84 -14.05 -20.02
CA ILE A 526 29.32 -13.89 -21.39
C ILE A 526 30.74 -13.38 -21.27
N SER A 527 31.72 -14.14 -21.76
CA SER A 527 33.12 -13.74 -21.74
C SER A 527 33.63 -13.44 -23.14
N LYS A 528 34.47 -12.42 -23.27
CA LYS A 528 35.11 -12.09 -24.54
C LYS A 528 36.10 -13.17 -24.99
N SER A 529 36.72 -13.86 -24.04
CA SER A 529 37.72 -14.90 -24.29
C SER A 529 37.14 -16.32 -24.45
N GLY A 530 35.83 -16.50 -24.27
CA GLY A 530 35.18 -17.81 -24.24
C GLY A 530 35.53 -18.66 -23.02
N LYS A 531 36.11 -18.06 -21.96
CA LYS A 531 36.50 -18.75 -20.73
C LYS A 531 35.39 -18.70 -19.68
N THR A 532 35.22 -19.80 -18.95
CA THR A 532 34.34 -19.88 -17.77
C THR A 532 34.85 -19.00 -16.63
N LEU A 533 34.00 -18.73 -15.65
CA LEU A 533 34.30 -17.91 -14.47
C LEU A 533 35.55 -18.42 -13.74
N GLU A 534 35.72 -19.73 -13.62
CA GLU A 534 36.90 -20.35 -13.01
C GLU A 534 38.19 -20.06 -13.79
N ASN A 535 38.12 -19.98 -15.12
CA ASN A 535 39.28 -19.88 -16.01
C ASN A 535 39.64 -18.43 -16.39
N LEU A 536 38.88 -17.43 -15.93
CA LEU A 536 39.23 -16.02 -16.12
C LEU A 536 40.54 -15.68 -15.39
N PRO A 537 41.44 -14.89 -16.01
CA PRO A 537 42.69 -14.49 -15.37
C PRO A 537 42.44 -13.63 -14.14
N ALA A 538 43.35 -13.68 -13.17
CA ALA A 538 43.29 -12.82 -11.99
C ALA A 538 43.26 -11.34 -12.40
N GLY A 539 42.43 -10.54 -11.73
CA GLY A 539 42.20 -9.14 -12.08
C GLY A 539 41.33 -8.89 -13.31
N ALA A 540 40.71 -9.92 -13.91
CA ALA A 540 39.78 -9.70 -15.02
C ALA A 540 38.58 -8.86 -14.59
N VAL A 541 38.10 -8.00 -15.49
CA VAL A 541 37.03 -7.02 -15.23
C VAL A 541 35.68 -7.58 -15.66
N ILE A 542 34.81 -7.85 -14.68
CA ILE A 542 33.43 -8.32 -14.88
C ILE A 542 32.45 -7.13 -14.81
N GLY A 543 31.68 -6.93 -15.88
CA GLY A 543 30.61 -5.95 -15.94
C GLY A 543 29.29 -6.46 -15.37
N THR A 544 28.79 -5.85 -14.30
CA THR A 544 27.43 -6.10 -13.77
C THR A 544 26.84 -4.86 -13.10
N GLY A 545 25.57 -4.58 -13.39
CA GLY A 545 24.81 -3.49 -12.75
C GLY A 545 24.09 -3.90 -11.45
N SER A 546 24.36 -5.11 -10.93
CA SER A 546 23.63 -5.69 -9.79
C SER A 546 24.59 -6.01 -8.65
N LEU A 547 24.41 -5.32 -7.52
CA LEU A 547 25.17 -5.58 -6.28
C LEU A 547 25.03 -7.03 -5.81
N ARG A 548 23.82 -7.60 -5.92
CA ARG A 548 23.56 -9.04 -5.68
C ARG A 548 24.54 -9.96 -6.41
N ARG A 549 24.81 -9.70 -7.69
CA ARG A 549 25.73 -10.54 -8.49
C ARG A 549 27.17 -10.33 -8.05
N THR A 550 27.57 -9.07 -7.86
CA THR A 550 28.91 -8.71 -7.41
C THR A 550 29.26 -9.40 -6.09
N VAL A 551 28.38 -9.30 -5.09
CA VAL A 551 28.62 -9.86 -3.76
C VAL A 551 28.72 -11.39 -3.79
N GLN A 552 27.83 -12.07 -4.53
CA GLN A 552 27.89 -13.54 -4.65
C GLN A 552 29.14 -14.02 -5.40
N LEU A 553 29.52 -13.35 -6.49
CA LEU A 553 30.72 -13.73 -7.25
C LEU A 553 32.01 -13.48 -6.46
N LYS A 554 32.07 -12.42 -5.64
CA LYS A 554 33.21 -12.18 -4.74
C LYS A 554 33.46 -13.30 -3.75
N GLN A 555 32.44 -14.07 -3.36
CA GLN A 555 32.62 -15.24 -2.49
C GLN A 555 33.40 -16.38 -3.18
N VAL A 556 33.30 -16.46 -4.51
CA VAL A 556 33.91 -17.54 -5.31
C VAL A 556 35.22 -17.09 -5.98
N ARG A 557 35.27 -15.85 -6.46
CA ARG A 557 36.40 -15.23 -7.16
C ARG A 557 36.66 -13.80 -6.64
N PRO A 558 37.23 -13.66 -5.42
CA PRO A 558 37.55 -12.36 -4.83
C PRO A 558 38.70 -11.63 -5.55
N ASP A 559 39.47 -12.34 -6.38
CA ASP A 559 40.61 -11.83 -7.15
C ASP A 559 40.20 -11.12 -8.45
N LEU A 560 38.91 -11.11 -8.80
CA LEU A 560 38.37 -10.44 -9.99
C LEU A 560 37.87 -9.03 -9.67
N GLU A 561 37.91 -8.15 -10.68
CA GLU A 561 37.38 -6.79 -10.55
C GLU A 561 35.93 -6.74 -11.04
N TYR A 562 35.04 -6.09 -10.27
CA TYR A 562 33.63 -5.95 -10.61
C TYR A 562 33.31 -4.49 -10.86
N GLN A 563 32.94 -4.16 -12.09
CA GLN A 563 32.64 -2.80 -12.51
C GLN A 563 31.17 -2.66 -12.93
N PHE A 564 30.58 -1.51 -12.59
CA PHE A 564 29.20 -1.22 -12.95
C PHE A 564 29.04 -1.14 -14.48
N ILE A 565 27.99 -1.77 -15.00
CA ILE A 565 27.59 -1.69 -16.41
C ILE A 565 26.11 -1.36 -16.51
N GLN A 566 25.77 -0.41 -17.39
CA GLN A 566 24.41 0.02 -17.65
C GLN A 566 24.01 -0.23 -19.10
N GLY A 567 22.72 -0.11 -19.37
CA GLY A 567 22.14 -0.31 -20.70
C GLY A 567 21.29 -1.58 -20.79
N ASN A 568 20.66 -1.78 -21.95
CA ASN A 568 19.94 -3.00 -22.31
C ASN A 568 20.91 -4.13 -22.71
N VAL A 569 20.38 -5.33 -22.98
CA VAL A 569 21.17 -6.53 -23.33
C VAL A 569 22.17 -6.24 -24.46
N ASP A 570 21.71 -5.70 -25.59
CA ASP A 570 22.54 -5.44 -26.77
C ASP A 570 23.67 -4.45 -26.46
N SER A 571 23.35 -3.33 -25.80
CA SER A 571 24.34 -2.30 -25.44
C SER A 571 25.39 -2.79 -24.42
N ARG A 572 25.02 -3.74 -23.55
CA ARG A 572 25.97 -4.34 -22.59
C ARG A 572 26.93 -5.30 -23.28
N ILE A 573 26.43 -6.13 -24.20
CA ILE A 573 27.27 -7.02 -25.01
C ILE A 573 28.25 -6.18 -25.84
N HIS A 574 27.78 -5.11 -26.46
CA HIS A 574 28.65 -4.23 -27.26
C HIS A 574 29.74 -3.55 -26.41
N GLN A 575 29.42 -3.07 -25.20
CA GLN A 575 30.41 -2.50 -24.28
C GLN A 575 31.49 -3.50 -23.85
N MET A 576 31.14 -4.78 -23.71
CA MET A 576 32.09 -5.85 -23.46
C MET A 576 33.00 -6.07 -24.68
N GLU A 577 32.40 -6.19 -25.88
CA GLU A 577 33.13 -6.38 -27.13
C GLU A 577 34.13 -5.23 -27.40
N SER A 578 33.72 -3.98 -27.12
CA SER A 578 34.53 -2.77 -27.27
C SER A 578 35.73 -2.72 -26.29
N GLY A 579 35.88 -3.70 -25.41
CA GLY A 579 37.06 -3.88 -24.56
C GLY A 579 36.99 -3.20 -23.20
N LYS A 580 35.82 -2.75 -22.77
CA LYS A 580 35.64 -2.13 -21.44
C LYS A 580 35.50 -3.18 -20.31
N TYR A 581 35.12 -4.41 -20.67
CA TYR A 581 34.91 -5.52 -19.74
C TYR A 581 35.44 -6.82 -20.38
N ASP A 582 36.07 -7.70 -19.59
CA ASP A 582 36.52 -9.02 -20.03
C ASP A 582 35.35 -10.02 -20.10
N ALA A 583 34.36 -9.82 -19.24
CA ALA A 583 33.12 -10.57 -19.23
C ALA A 583 31.96 -9.73 -18.66
N ILE A 584 30.72 -10.12 -18.93
CA ILE A 584 29.52 -9.51 -18.35
C ILE A 584 28.56 -10.58 -17.83
N ILE A 585 27.72 -10.19 -16.87
CA ILE A 585 26.69 -11.07 -16.31
C ILE A 585 25.30 -10.62 -16.75
N LEU A 586 24.52 -11.53 -17.32
CA LEU A 586 23.14 -11.30 -17.77
C LEU A 586 22.20 -12.39 -17.23
N ALA A 587 20.89 -12.15 -17.30
CA ALA A 587 19.91 -13.16 -16.91
C ALA A 587 19.65 -14.11 -18.09
N ALA A 588 19.66 -15.43 -17.86
CA ALA A 588 19.43 -16.44 -18.90
C ALA A 588 18.08 -16.21 -19.60
N ALA A 589 17.01 -15.95 -18.84
CA ALA A 589 15.68 -15.67 -19.38
C ALA A 589 15.66 -14.52 -20.41
N GLY A 590 16.46 -13.47 -20.20
CA GLY A 590 16.53 -12.33 -21.13
C GLY A 590 17.16 -12.73 -22.47
N LEU A 591 18.25 -13.49 -22.43
CA LEU A 591 18.92 -13.99 -23.63
C LEU A 591 18.09 -15.03 -24.37
N LYS A 592 17.46 -15.96 -23.63
CA LYS A 592 16.62 -17.01 -24.21
C LYS A 592 15.46 -16.40 -25.01
N ARG A 593 14.77 -15.40 -24.47
CA ARG A 593 13.69 -14.67 -25.16
C ARG A 593 14.15 -13.95 -26.42
N MET A 594 15.43 -13.59 -26.48
CA MET A 594 16.05 -12.91 -27.62
C MET A 594 16.71 -13.89 -28.61
N ASN A 595 16.62 -15.21 -28.37
CA ASN A 595 17.34 -16.24 -29.11
C ASN A 595 18.87 -16.04 -29.11
N MET A 596 19.42 -15.58 -27.97
CA MET A 596 20.85 -15.26 -27.79
C MET A 596 21.50 -16.11 -26.69
N LEU A 597 20.84 -17.19 -26.24
CA LEU A 597 21.38 -18.01 -25.14
C LEU A 597 22.70 -18.69 -25.52
N GLU A 598 22.92 -18.97 -26.80
CA GLU A 598 24.18 -19.53 -27.32
C GLU A 598 25.39 -18.60 -27.14
N SER A 599 25.16 -17.30 -26.93
CA SER A 599 26.23 -16.36 -26.61
C SER A 599 26.73 -16.49 -25.16
N ALA A 600 26.01 -17.23 -24.29
CA ALA A 600 26.46 -17.51 -22.94
C ALA A 600 27.68 -18.44 -22.96
N THR A 601 28.77 -18.01 -22.34
CA THR A 601 29.95 -18.85 -22.13
C THR A 601 29.68 -19.88 -21.02
N GLU A 602 28.95 -19.47 -19.99
CA GLU A 602 28.63 -20.32 -18.84
C GLU A 602 27.27 -19.93 -18.25
N ILE A 603 26.50 -20.93 -17.82
CA ILE A 603 25.26 -20.74 -17.06
C ILE A 603 25.53 -21.18 -15.62
N PHE A 604 25.37 -20.26 -14.67
CA PHE A 604 25.65 -20.55 -13.26
C PHE A 604 24.59 -21.47 -12.65
N ASN A 605 25.01 -22.37 -11.78
CA ASN A 605 24.09 -23.10 -10.90
C ASN A 605 23.68 -22.23 -9.68
N ASP A 606 22.67 -22.70 -8.95
CA ASP A 606 22.13 -21.98 -7.79
C ASP A 606 23.09 -21.99 -6.58
N ASP A 607 24.13 -22.82 -6.63
CA ASP A 607 25.22 -22.81 -5.66
C ASP A 607 26.11 -21.57 -5.83
N VAL A 608 26.49 -21.28 -7.08
CA VAL A 608 27.31 -20.10 -7.45
C VAL A 608 26.49 -18.82 -7.39
N MET A 609 25.25 -18.82 -7.87
CA MET A 609 24.45 -17.59 -7.93
C MET A 609 22.96 -17.84 -7.76
N VAL A 610 22.45 -17.48 -6.58
CA VAL A 610 21.01 -17.39 -6.32
C VAL A 610 20.45 -16.20 -7.11
N PRO A 611 19.37 -16.37 -7.89
CA PRO A 611 18.86 -15.34 -8.78
C PRO A 611 18.15 -14.19 -8.05
N ALA A 612 17.87 -13.12 -8.80
CA ALA A 612 17.02 -12.05 -8.30
C ALA A 612 15.58 -12.55 -8.10
N VAL A 613 14.89 -11.98 -7.11
CA VAL A 613 13.46 -12.22 -6.86
C VAL A 613 12.64 -12.02 -8.13
N GLY A 614 11.83 -13.01 -8.48
CA GLY A 614 10.98 -12.98 -9.67
C GLY A 614 11.72 -13.16 -11.01
N GLN A 615 13.02 -13.48 -11.01
CA GLN A 615 13.77 -13.65 -12.26
C GLN A 615 13.21 -14.83 -13.08
N GLY A 616 12.98 -14.58 -14.37
CA GLY A 616 12.39 -15.54 -15.30
C GLY A 616 10.88 -15.38 -15.49
N ILE A 617 10.18 -14.63 -14.63
CA ILE A 617 8.73 -14.42 -14.71
C ILE A 617 8.40 -13.13 -15.47
N LEU A 618 7.35 -13.12 -16.29
CA LEU A 618 6.72 -11.87 -16.75
C LEU A 618 5.50 -11.54 -15.89
N GLY A 619 5.39 -10.26 -15.55
CA GLY A 619 4.21 -9.68 -14.90
C GLY A 619 3.41 -8.84 -15.89
N ILE A 620 2.09 -8.90 -15.75
CA ILE A 620 1.20 -7.89 -16.33
C ILE A 620 0.80 -6.93 -15.22
N GLU A 621 1.08 -5.65 -15.43
CA GLU A 621 0.53 -4.55 -14.65
C GLU A 621 -0.77 -4.08 -15.32
N LEU A 622 -1.80 -3.82 -14.53
CA LEU A 622 -3.11 -3.38 -14.97
C LEU A 622 -3.72 -2.44 -13.93
N ILE A 623 -4.78 -1.72 -14.32
CA ILE A 623 -5.59 -0.96 -13.36
C ILE A 623 -6.23 -1.94 -12.36
N ASP A 624 -6.09 -1.64 -11.06
CA ASP A 624 -6.62 -2.43 -9.94
C ASP A 624 -8.15 -2.29 -9.85
N LYS A 625 -8.82 -2.95 -10.79
CA LYS A 625 -10.25 -2.92 -10.99
C LYS A 625 -10.72 -4.29 -11.45
N GLU A 626 -11.79 -4.79 -10.84
CA GLU A 626 -12.44 -6.00 -11.31
C GLU A 626 -13.10 -5.75 -12.68
N GLY A 627 -12.97 -6.72 -13.59
CA GLY A 627 -13.50 -6.61 -14.94
C GLY A 627 -12.77 -7.49 -15.96
N TYR A 628 -13.18 -7.36 -17.22
CA TYR A 628 -12.79 -8.28 -18.29
C TYR A 628 -11.28 -8.43 -18.52
N ILE A 629 -10.49 -7.36 -18.30
CA ILE A 629 -9.04 -7.42 -18.45
C ILE A 629 -8.44 -8.30 -17.35
N LEU A 630 -8.89 -8.12 -16.11
CA LEU A 630 -8.43 -8.93 -14.99
C LEU A 630 -8.86 -10.39 -15.19
N ASP A 631 -10.09 -10.64 -15.64
CA ASP A 631 -10.58 -12.00 -15.90
C ASP A 631 -9.82 -12.68 -17.05
N LEU A 632 -9.48 -11.94 -18.11
CA LEU A 632 -8.61 -12.39 -19.17
C LEU A 632 -7.21 -12.75 -18.64
N ILE A 633 -6.61 -11.87 -17.82
CA ILE A 633 -5.27 -12.11 -17.25
C ILE A 633 -5.27 -13.28 -16.27
N LYS A 634 -6.35 -13.49 -15.51
CA LYS A 634 -6.50 -14.66 -14.62
C LYS A 634 -6.37 -15.99 -15.39
N GLN A 635 -6.70 -16.02 -16.69
CA GLN A 635 -6.55 -17.23 -17.51
C GLN A 635 -5.09 -17.56 -17.86
N LEU A 636 -4.18 -16.59 -17.82
CA LEU A 636 -2.73 -16.80 -17.99
C LEU A 636 -2.03 -17.20 -16.68
N ARG A 637 -2.70 -17.04 -15.54
CA ARG A 637 -2.10 -17.20 -14.22
C ARG A 637 -1.74 -18.65 -13.97
N LEU A 638 -0.52 -18.86 -13.49
CA LEU A 638 -0.04 -20.15 -13.00
C LEU A 638 0.16 -20.09 -11.49
N GLU A 639 -0.56 -20.94 -10.77
CA GLU A 639 -0.65 -20.84 -9.31
C GLU A 639 0.68 -21.16 -8.61
N GLU A 640 1.41 -22.16 -9.07
CA GLU A 640 2.76 -22.49 -8.57
C GLU A 640 3.73 -21.31 -8.72
N THR A 641 3.72 -20.65 -9.89
CA THR A 641 4.60 -19.50 -10.14
C THR A 641 4.21 -18.32 -9.27
N ARG A 642 2.92 -18.10 -9.06
CA ARG A 642 2.43 -17.04 -8.16
C ARG A 642 2.84 -17.30 -6.71
N ILE A 643 2.67 -18.52 -6.22
CA ILE A 643 3.06 -18.90 -4.85
C ILE A 643 4.56 -18.68 -4.63
N ALA A 644 5.39 -19.12 -5.58
CA ALA A 644 6.85 -18.91 -5.54
C ALA A 644 7.20 -17.41 -5.55
N ALA A 645 6.61 -16.65 -6.47
CA ALA A 645 6.84 -15.21 -6.60
C ALA A 645 6.40 -14.42 -5.35
N ASP A 646 5.27 -14.80 -4.74
CA ASP A 646 4.77 -14.21 -3.49
C ASP A 646 5.75 -14.43 -2.33
N ALA A 647 6.29 -15.64 -2.18
CA ALA A 647 7.28 -15.94 -1.15
C ALA A 647 8.59 -15.17 -1.36
N GLU A 648 9.10 -15.15 -2.60
CA GLU A 648 10.31 -14.39 -2.95
C GLU A 648 10.14 -12.89 -2.68
N ARG A 649 8.99 -12.29 -3.03
CA ARG A 649 8.70 -10.88 -2.70
C ARG A 649 8.54 -10.66 -1.21
N THR A 650 7.93 -11.59 -0.49
CA THR A 650 7.77 -11.49 0.98
C THR A 650 9.15 -11.43 1.65
N PHE A 651 10.06 -12.31 1.25
CA PHE A 651 11.45 -12.30 1.72
C PHE A 651 12.17 -10.98 1.41
N LEU A 652 12.01 -10.45 0.17
CA LEU A 652 12.58 -9.17 -0.22
C LEU A 652 12.06 -8.01 0.64
N ILE A 653 10.75 -7.96 0.87
CA ILE A 653 10.11 -6.91 1.69
C ILE A 653 10.59 -6.98 3.14
N ALA A 654 10.67 -8.19 3.71
CA ALA A 654 11.11 -8.41 5.09
C ALA A 654 12.54 -7.89 5.36
N LEU A 655 13.42 -7.96 4.35
CA LEU A 655 14.79 -7.46 4.41
C LEU A 655 14.94 -5.95 4.12
N GLY A 656 13.83 -5.21 4.01
CA GLY A 656 13.84 -3.77 3.72
C GLY A 656 13.90 -3.47 2.23
N GLY A 657 13.13 -4.24 1.44
CA GLY A 657 13.13 -4.31 -0.02
C GLY A 657 13.49 -3.04 -0.78
N GLY A 658 14.47 -3.16 -1.68
CA GLY A 658 14.91 -2.14 -2.62
C GLY A 658 16.08 -2.65 -3.48
N CYS A 659 16.27 -2.10 -4.68
CA CYS A 659 17.33 -2.52 -5.61
C CYS A 659 18.76 -2.26 -5.11
N ASN A 660 18.91 -1.58 -3.97
CA ASN A 660 20.20 -1.12 -3.44
C ASN A 660 20.84 -2.11 -2.45
N LEU A 661 20.10 -3.14 -2.02
CA LEU A 661 20.64 -4.18 -1.14
C LEU A 661 20.94 -5.47 -1.93
N PRO A 662 22.03 -6.18 -1.62
CA PRO A 662 22.40 -7.43 -2.30
C PRO A 662 21.56 -8.60 -1.77
N ILE A 663 20.29 -8.61 -2.17
CA ILE A 663 19.30 -9.62 -1.80
C ILE A 663 19.07 -10.57 -2.97
N ALA A 664 19.01 -11.87 -2.71
CA ALA A 664 18.61 -12.88 -3.68
C ALA A 664 17.59 -13.84 -3.05
N ALA A 665 16.65 -14.32 -3.84
CA ALA A 665 15.72 -15.35 -3.39
C ALA A 665 15.21 -16.16 -4.57
N TYR A 666 15.11 -17.47 -4.37
CA TYR A 666 14.58 -18.41 -5.33
C TYR A 666 13.68 -19.43 -4.64
N ALA A 667 12.43 -19.50 -5.06
CA ALA A 667 11.44 -20.44 -4.58
C ALA A 667 10.95 -21.37 -5.69
N THR A 668 10.76 -22.64 -5.32
CA THR A 668 10.16 -23.69 -6.15
C THR A 668 8.96 -24.28 -5.41
N VAL A 669 7.96 -24.70 -6.18
CA VAL A 669 6.71 -25.28 -5.65
C VAL A 669 6.49 -26.61 -6.35
N HIS A 670 6.23 -27.65 -5.58
CA HIS A 670 5.93 -28.99 -6.06
C HIS A 670 4.76 -29.55 -5.24
N GLY A 671 3.56 -29.55 -5.84
CA GLY A 671 2.33 -29.89 -5.12
C GLY A 671 2.10 -28.95 -3.94
N ASP A 672 1.91 -29.51 -2.75
CA ASP A 672 1.65 -28.73 -1.52
C ASP A 672 2.92 -28.33 -0.78
N GLN A 673 4.11 -28.57 -1.35
CA GLN A 673 5.39 -28.23 -0.73
C GLN A 673 6.12 -27.13 -1.52
N MET A 674 6.80 -26.26 -0.79
CA MET A 674 7.65 -25.21 -1.32
C MET A 674 9.05 -25.34 -0.74
N ASN A 675 10.06 -25.05 -1.58
CA ASN A 675 11.45 -24.90 -1.15
C ASN A 675 11.92 -23.51 -1.56
N MET A 676 12.62 -22.83 -0.66
CA MET A 676 13.13 -21.49 -0.90
C MET A 676 14.58 -21.38 -0.44
N THR A 677 15.42 -20.77 -1.28
CA THR A 677 16.79 -20.38 -0.94
C THR A 677 16.89 -18.87 -0.97
N GLY A 678 17.53 -18.29 0.04
CA GLY A 678 17.70 -16.85 0.21
C GLY A 678 19.16 -16.48 0.44
N VAL A 679 19.52 -15.29 0.02
CA VAL A 679 20.82 -14.65 0.28
C VAL A 679 20.59 -13.25 0.79
N PHE A 680 21.30 -12.89 1.85
CA PHE A 680 21.38 -11.53 2.35
C PHE A 680 22.84 -11.17 2.64
N ALA A 681 23.21 -9.94 2.30
CA ALA A 681 24.55 -9.44 2.54
C ALA A 681 24.54 -7.93 2.78
N ASN A 682 25.63 -7.41 3.33
CA ASN A 682 25.86 -5.97 3.39
C ASN A 682 26.35 -5.40 2.05
N GLU A 683 26.30 -4.08 1.88
CA GLU A 683 26.52 -3.39 0.60
C GLU A 683 27.87 -3.70 -0.06
N ASP A 684 28.93 -3.87 0.73
CA ASP A 684 30.28 -4.18 0.24
C ASP A 684 30.52 -5.68 0.00
N GLY A 685 29.64 -6.53 0.55
CA GLY A 685 29.70 -7.98 0.50
C GLY A 685 30.68 -8.62 1.49
N SER A 686 31.19 -7.86 2.47
CA SER A 686 32.09 -8.39 3.50
C SER A 686 31.39 -9.36 4.45
N ILE A 687 30.07 -9.26 4.58
CA ILE A 687 29.24 -10.15 5.40
C ILE A 687 28.17 -10.73 4.49
N PHE A 688 28.15 -12.06 4.42
CA PHE A 688 27.33 -12.81 3.48
C PHE A 688 26.68 -13.99 4.19
N THR A 689 25.36 -14.10 4.07
CA THR A 689 24.60 -15.24 4.60
C THR A 689 23.74 -15.85 3.49
N LYS A 690 23.69 -17.18 3.47
CA LYS A 690 22.89 -17.98 2.52
C LYS A 690 22.21 -19.08 3.32
N GLY A 691 20.91 -19.23 3.11
CA GLY A 691 20.12 -20.26 3.79
C GLY A 691 18.99 -20.78 2.93
N SER A 692 18.40 -21.89 3.36
CA SER A 692 17.22 -22.47 2.73
C SER A 692 16.16 -22.82 3.77
N ILE A 693 14.91 -22.89 3.30
CA ILE A 693 13.76 -23.31 4.09
C ILE A 693 12.78 -24.07 3.19
N SER A 694 12.06 -25.03 3.79
CA SER A 694 11.09 -25.87 3.11
C SER A 694 9.85 -26.05 3.98
N GLY A 695 8.68 -26.15 3.35
CA GLY A 695 7.44 -26.42 4.08
C GLY A 695 6.18 -26.30 3.20
N PRO A 696 4.99 -26.34 3.82
CA PRO A 696 3.72 -26.25 3.10
C PRO A 696 3.54 -24.92 2.36
N VAL A 697 2.92 -24.96 1.17
CA VAL A 697 2.62 -23.74 0.36
C VAL A 697 1.65 -22.77 1.05
N GLU A 698 0.88 -23.24 2.02
CA GLU A 698 0.01 -22.41 2.85
C GLU A 698 0.83 -21.42 3.68
N ASP A 699 1.95 -21.88 4.23
CA ASP A 699 2.88 -21.14 5.10
C ASP A 699 3.91 -20.29 4.34
N LYS A 700 3.81 -20.20 3.01
CA LYS A 700 4.78 -19.51 2.13
C LYS A 700 5.28 -18.15 2.65
N ARG A 701 4.40 -17.35 3.26
CA ARG A 701 4.76 -16.03 3.81
C ARG A 701 5.51 -16.15 5.13
N SER A 702 5.07 -17.06 5.99
CA SER A 702 5.74 -17.37 7.26
C SER A 702 7.15 -17.89 7.01
N LEU A 703 7.28 -18.89 6.13
CA LEU A 703 8.57 -19.47 5.75
C LEU A 703 9.53 -18.43 5.15
N ALA A 704 9.03 -17.58 4.25
CA ALA A 704 9.81 -16.50 3.67
C ALA A 704 10.28 -15.47 4.71
N ASN A 705 9.40 -15.07 5.64
CA ASN A 705 9.74 -14.15 6.72
C ASN A 705 10.74 -14.77 7.70
N GLU A 706 10.56 -16.03 8.08
CA GLU A 706 11.47 -16.76 8.96
C GLU A 706 12.87 -16.82 8.35
N LEU A 707 12.99 -17.21 7.08
CA LEU A 707 14.26 -17.22 6.38
C LEU A 707 14.90 -15.83 6.31
N ALA A 708 14.10 -14.78 6.04
CA ALA A 708 14.58 -13.40 6.01
C ALA A 708 15.14 -12.95 7.36
N MET A 709 14.38 -13.17 8.45
CA MET A 709 14.81 -12.75 9.79
C MET A 709 16.04 -13.51 10.25
N ARG A 710 16.10 -14.83 10.03
CA ARG A 710 17.28 -15.64 10.35
C ARG A 710 18.53 -15.13 9.65
N LEU A 711 18.46 -14.91 8.33
CA LEU A 711 19.62 -14.40 7.57
C LEU A 711 20.01 -12.98 7.97
N LYS A 712 19.05 -12.14 8.36
CA LYS A 712 19.29 -10.79 8.85
C LYS A 712 19.97 -10.80 10.22
N GLU A 713 19.50 -11.62 11.15
CA GLU A 713 20.10 -11.80 12.47
C GLU A 713 21.54 -12.30 12.36
N GLU A 714 21.80 -13.31 11.53
CA GLU A 714 23.16 -13.80 11.26
C GLU A 714 24.08 -12.69 10.72
N VAL A 715 23.60 -11.83 9.80
CA VAL A 715 24.38 -10.68 9.32
C VAL A 715 24.67 -9.69 10.45
N GLU A 716 23.71 -9.39 11.31
CA GLU A 716 23.90 -8.45 12.42
C GLU A 716 24.82 -9.00 13.51
N GLU A 717 24.83 -10.33 13.75
CA GLU A 717 25.78 -10.99 14.64
C GLU A 717 27.20 -10.93 14.08
N LEU A 718 27.40 -11.31 12.82
CA LEU A 718 28.69 -11.23 12.15
C LEU A 718 29.22 -9.79 12.09
N LYS A 719 28.35 -8.79 11.93
CA LYS A 719 28.73 -7.36 12.04
C LYS A 719 29.31 -7.06 13.41
N LYS A 720 28.66 -7.49 14.49
CA LYS A 720 29.13 -7.23 15.86
C LYS A 720 30.48 -7.89 16.13
N GLU A 721 30.68 -9.12 15.65
CA GLU A 721 31.96 -9.82 15.80
C GLU A 721 33.12 -9.09 15.10
N ILE A 722 32.93 -8.70 13.84
CA ILE A 722 33.96 -7.97 13.08
C ILE A 722 34.27 -6.61 13.72
N THR A 723 33.24 -5.92 14.24
CA THR A 723 33.41 -4.61 14.89
C THR A 723 34.14 -4.74 16.24
N ALA A 724 33.87 -5.81 17.00
CA ALA A 724 34.57 -6.11 18.25
C ALA A 724 36.04 -6.46 18.01
N ASP A 725 36.34 -7.25 16.97
CA ASP A 725 37.70 -7.68 16.64
C ASP A 725 38.57 -6.53 16.07
N ALA A 726 37.94 -5.55 15.41
CA ALA A 726 38.59 -4.30 14.99
C ALA A 726 38.93 -3.37 16.17
N GLY A 727 38.13 -3.40 17.24
CA GLY A 727 38.39 -2.65 18.48
C GLY A 727 39.55 -3.24 19.30
N ILE A 728 39.75 -4.56 19.25
CA ILE A 728 40.83 -5.24 20.00
C ILE A 728 42.20 -5.05 19.33
N LYS A 729 42.27 -4.80 18.02
CA LYS A 729 43.53 -4.52 17.28
C LYS A 729 44.04 -3.07 17.38
N GLN A 730 43.31 -2.18 18.06
CA GLN A 730 43.72 -0.78 18.30
C GLN A 730 44.20 -0.52 19.74
N HIS A 731 44.35 -1.57 20.55
CA HIS A 731 45.04 -1.55 21.84
C HIS A 731 46.25 -2.47 21.79
#